data_AF-A0A7C4FCW8-F1
#
_entry.id   AF-A0A7C4FCW8-F1
#
_cell.length_a   1.000
_cell.length_b   1.000
_cell.length_c   1.000
_cell.angle_alpha   90.00
_cell.angle_beta   90.00
_cell.angle_gamma   90.00
#
_symmetry.space_group_name_H-M   'P 1'
#
loop_
_entity.id
_entity.type
_entity.pdbx_description
1 polymer ?
#
loop_
_entity_poly.entity_id
_entity_poly.type
_entity_poly.pdbx_seq_one_letter_code
_entity_poly.pdbx_strand_id
1 'polypeptide(L)'
;MERVEKEASPLYYEEFLFFSGVVHDYVKMCVKERAQAARELLSKLLEKMGVEPGRARALADLMLSVATATEKLSSTELDEAHLKLVVSIVHVADILMGAMRVDEAFSALSTDRAALLLEEVVGVKFGFVKVAVPSLLQAVVSEKVVKALEESGWVQVAVYGDGSIFAGTPSAQRVSLERLAEIAAEEVRKEVCSDAAIKREINAIVEGMERRALGKLLKKLLDTGGRGELPVDVKELKRKRGSVSDIMPHYLNFYHNLVVRYLEGSSADYLLKTFGEVEKHLDVRTFATGYKGKGSVYFEEVAKQRGITKEALLRVLTGLGKVKLLTALSFIVAFYSKDDKVIEEIVEKAFGKRLPRGLPPMLLRLLAVAEVFRNRDRSDLARRVVEALPLPSEPPVGDYAREYVKTRILSNIIESGARELRTPETKHLTYCRVCGMPLYHDHWRFIEYTRVIAEGKGAGGSEIWLSDDPPLADLEDIAESYRHICPLCFYEALKVKDKFGPPFLVVALHPASSPDLLEFAKKRVRILGNVVRAARGAELGVQIGNVAEACRLVAVGERGGNGRTLRLKPEGETYGRVMELLGSHSKEEELLIHDALGARLLIPLSAGGEQDLSLKRKLCSIVLAVAPLALSLVGGGQVALALNLGDSFNVGAGQLPASLPHQPSMLTDVARTFNDIVFRARSEGRDPTPEEYRVYGLVYPALLATLYGFALRVFGWYEGWKEGGRGRHVTVEDYALETMTDMESVPHVPLAISCPPPERLKPRPEERRKGKPGPKERGEGTPLPYSSVLSYLSREVESMISEAKELVEGEKQPSLNRLLYTYAASLKELRKDLSRHKVQNPLRRSINVFLDFKRAIGTEDAKSLAIDEFLKQVRGVTGVNLEDAKKVITEKIGDKEEKKEVPYSAIFFRTISGLLDIVNRASETLPPSKLRVFVERLLDSAYEKYRSTAFEKGG
;
A
#
# COMPACT_ATOMS: atom_id res chain seq x y z
N MET A 1 28.66 28.17 20.37
CA MET A 1 28.61 26.73 20.07
C MET A 1 29.48 25.94 21.06
N GLU A 2 30.80 26.14 21.09
CA GLU A 2 31.74 25.43 22.00
C GLU A 2 31.33 25.41 23.48
N ARG A 3 30.77 26.51 23.98
CA ARG A 3 30.26 26.56 25.37
C ARG A 3 29.10 25.59 25.61
N VAL A 4 28.10 25.58 24.71
CA VAL A 4 26.93 24.70 24.81
C VAL A 4 27.39 23.24 24.73
N GLU A 5 28.33 22.91 23.83
CA GLU A 5 28.92 21.57 23.73
C GLU A 5 29.64 21.14 25.02
N LYS A 6 30.39 22.05 25.64
CA LYS A 6 31.09 21.77 26.89
C LYS A 6 30.12 21.49 28.04
N GLU A 7 29.02 22.22 28.11
CA GLU A 7 27.97 22.05 29.11
C GLU A 7 27.11 20.79 28.85
N ALA A 8 26.88 20.44 27.58
CA ALA A 8 26.16 19.23 27.16
C ALA A 8 26.98 17.94 27.26
N SER A 9 28.32 18.03 27.29
CA SER A 9 29.22 16.89 27.45
C SER A 9 28.80 15.98 28.62
N PRO A 10 28.90 14.64 28.50
CA PRO A 10 29.55 13.88 27.43
C PRO A 10 28.70 13.68 26.16
N LEU A 11 27.50 14.27 26.08
CA LEU A 11 26.69 14.19 24.87
C LEU A 11 27.28 15.06 23.77
N TYR A 12 27.11 14.62 22.51
CA TYR A 12 27.28 15.50 21.36
C TYR A 12 26.13 16.51 21.30
N TYR A 13 26.35 17.63 20.62
CA TYR A 13 25.36 18.70 20.51
C TYR A 13 24.05 18.22 19.88
N GLU A 14 24.14 17.35 18.86
CA GLU A 14 22.99 16.75 18.18
C GLU A 14 22.19 15.83 19.10
N GLU A 15 22.87 15.05 19.95
CA GLU A 15 22.21 14.20 20.95
C GLU A 15 21.49 15.06 21.99
N PHE A 16 22.13 16.14 22.44
CA PHE A 16 21.53 17.08 23.38
C PHE A 16 20.28 17.76 22.79
N LEU A 17 20.32 18.21 21.53
CA LEU A 17 19.16 18.74 20.81
C LEU A 17 18.04 17.72 20.69
N PHE A 18 18.37 16.49 20.29
CA PHE A 18 17.40 15.40 20.14
C PHE A 18 16.67 15.12 21.45
N PHE A 19 17.40 14.92 22.56
CA PHE A 19 16.78 14.67 23.85
C PHE A 19 16.00 15.88 24.36
N SER A 20 16.50 17.11 24.15
CA SER A 20 15.77 18.32 24.56
C SER A 20 14.42 18.44 23.85
N GLY A 21 14.35 18.11 22.56
CA GLY A 21 13.08 18.07 21.81
C GLY A 21 12.13 16.99 22.31
N VAL A 22 12.63 15.76 22.54
CA VAL A 22 11.81 14.67 23.11
C VAL A 22 11.25 15.03 24.48
N VAL A 23 12.04 15.71 25.32
CA VAL A 23 11.62 16.15 26.65
C VAL A 23 10.59 17.25 26.58
N HIS A 24 10.77 18.22 25.67
CA HIS A 24 9.79 19.27 25.43
C HIS A 24 8.42 18.71 25.09
N ASP A 25 8.33 17.80 24.12
CA ASP A 25 7.09 17.11 23.76
C ASP A 25 6.51 16.30 24.95
N TYR A 26 7.37 15.57 25.68
CA TYR A 26 6.93 14.78 26.83
C TYR A 26 6.31 15.65 27.93
N VAL A 27 6.92 16.80 28.23
CA VAL A 27 6.45 17.76 29.23
C VAL A 27 5.17 18.45 28.75
N LYS A 28 5.08 18.84 27.47
CA LYS A 28 3.90 19.45 26.85
C LYS A 28 2.67 18.54 26.96
N MET A 29 2.84 17.23 26.78
CA MET A 29 1.77 16.24 26.93
C MET A 29 1.42 15.91 28.40
N CYS A 30 2.28 16.27 29.37
CA CYS A 30 2.15 15.86 30.76
C CYS A 30 2.09 17.07 31.74
N VAL A 31 0.89 17.39 32.24
CA VAL A 31 0.66 18.39 33.32
C VAL A 31 1.68 18.30 34.49
N LYS A 32 1.94 19.46 35.12
CA LYS A 32 2.90 19.84 36.18
C LYS A 32 3.41 18.77 37.17
N GLU A 33 2.64 17.74 37.52
CA GLU A 33 3.05 16.70 38.50
C GLU A 33 4.09 15.70 37.97
N ARG A 34 4.46 15.75 36.69
CA ARG A 34 5.35 14.76 36.05
C ARG A 34 6.72 15.26 35.58
N ALA A 35 7.09 16.52 35.82
CA ALA A 35 8.46 16.99 35.54
C ALA A 35 9.52 16.16 36.30
N GLN A 36 9.17 15.70 37.51
CA GLN A 36 10.00 14.79 38.29
C GLN A 36 10.12 13.40 37.64
N ALA A 37 9.04 12.87 37.06
CA ALA A 37 9.05 11.60 36.35
C ALA A 37 9.87 11.69 35.04
N ALA A 38 9.76 12.80 34.31
CA ALA A 38 10.58 13.10 33.13
C ALA A 38 12.07 13.14 33.51
N ARG A 39 12.42 13.87 34.57
CA ARG A 39 13.79 13.93 35.12
C ARG A 39 14.34 12.54 35.45
N GLU A 40 13.57 11.71 36.16
CA GLU A 40 13.99 10.37 36.54
C GLU A 40 14.17 9.45 35.33
N LEU A 41 13.30 9.58 34.33
CA LEU A 41 13.39 8.79 33.09
C LEU A 41 14.61 9.21 32.25
N LEU A 42 14.87 10.50 32.13
CA LEU A 42 16.05 11.05 31.45
C LEU A 42 17.34 10.64 32.15
N SER A 43 17.39 10.77 33.47
CA SER A 43 18.57 10.40 34.25
C SER A 43 18.89 8.92 34.04
N LYS A 44 17.89 8.04 34.09
CA LYS A 44 18.05 6.60 33.79
C LYS A 44 18.48 6.32 32.35
N LEU A 45 18.01 7.11 31.38
CA LEU A 45 18.42 6.99 29.98
C LEU A 45 19.89 7.38 29.80
N LEU A 46 20.29 8.51 30.34
CA LEU A 46 21.66 9.01 30.29
C LEU A 46 22.63 8.06 31.02
N GLU A 47 22.23 7.53 32.17
CA GLU A 47 23.01 6.50 32.88
C GLU A 47 23.22 5.24 32.03
N LYS A 48 22.18 4.80 31.29
CA LYS A 48 22.32 3.68 30.34
C LYS A 48 23.23 3.99 29.15
N MET A 49 23.37 5.26 28.79
CA MET A 49 24.34 5.73 27.80
C MET A 49 25.76 5.87 28.37
N GLY A 50 25.98 5.51 29.63
CA GLY A 50 27.29 5.58 30.29
C GLY A 50 27.61 6.95 30.90
N VAL A 51 26.61 7.83 31.08
CA VAL A 51 26.80 9.11 31.77
C VAL A 51 26.76 8.89 33.29
N GLU A 52 27.76 9.40 34.01
CA GLU A 52 27.82 9.36 35.47
C GLU A 52 26.54 9.93 36.12
N PRO A 53 25.94 9.27 37.15
CA PRO A 53 24.61 9.63 37.68
C PRO A 53 24.44 11.11 38.08
N GLY A 54 25.45 11.72 38.70
CA GLY A 54 25.42 13.13 39.08
C GLY A 54 25.37 14.07 37.86
N ARG A 55 26.07 13.69 36.78
CA ARG A 55 26.10 14.44 35.52
C ARG A 55 24.85 14.19 34.68
N ALA A 56 24.34 12.96 34.68
CA ALA A 56 23.07 12.60 34.06
C ALA A 56 21.92 13.44 34.63
N ARG A 57 21.90 13.62 35.97
CA ARG A 57 20.89 14.46 36.63
C ARG A 57 20.99 15.93 36.25
N ALA A 58 22.22 16.49 36.24
CA ALA A 58 22.44 17.88 35.82
C ALA A 58 22.03 18.13 34.37
N LEU A 59 22.34 17.20 33.46
CA LEU A 59 21.91 17.28 32.05
C LEU A 59 20.39 17.16 31.91
N ALA A 60 19.74 16.26 32.68
CA ALA A 60 18.29 16.14 32.69
C ALA A 60 17.60 17.44 33.16
N ASP A 61 18.16 18.10 34.19
CA ASP A 61 17.69 19.40 34.64
C ASP A 61 17.85 20.49 33.58
N LEU A 62 19.02 20.54 32.92
CA LEU A 62 19.26 21.48 31.82
C LEU A 62 18.28 21.28 30.66
N MET A 63 18.02 20.03 30.25
CA MET A 63 17.03 19.70 29.20
C MET A 63 15.61 20.10 29.60
N LEU A 64 15.23 19.99 30.88
CA LEU A 64 13.93 20.44 31.38
C LEU A 64 13.81 21.97 31.38
N SER A 65 14.88 22.68 31.72
CA SER A 65 14.93 24.14 31.59
C SER A 65 14.79 24.58 30.13
N VAL A 66 15.43 23.87 29.19
CA VAL A 66 15.27 24.07 27.73
C VAL A 66 13.81 23.86 27.34
N ALA A 67 13.22 22.72 27.70
CA ALA A 67 11.81 22.41 27.40
C ALA A 67 10.84 23.48 27.92
N THR A 68 11.07 24.00 29.13
CA THR A 68 10.24 25.06 29.70
C THR A 68 10.42 26.39 28.98
N ALA A 69 11.64 26.67 28.51
CA ALA A 69 11.96 27.89 27.79
C ALA A 69 11.40 27.91 26.36
N THR A 70 11.25 26.75 25.70
CA THR A 70 10.72 26.61 24.34
C THR A 70 9.37 27.30 24.17
N GLU A 71 8.41 27.05 25.06
CA GLU A 71 7.05 27.63 24.97
C GLU A 71 7.04 29.16 25.08
N LYS A 72 7.98 29.75 25.83
CA LYS A 72 8.01 31.19 26.13
C LYS A 72 9.10 31.95 25.36
N LEU A 73 9.94 31.23 24.61
CA LEU A 73 11.18 31.72 23.99
C LEU A 73 12.03 32.58 24.93
N SER A 74 12.00 32.26 26.22
CA SER A 74 12.66 33.05 27.27
C SER A 74 12.88 32.20 28.53
N SER A 75 13.97 32.48 29.25
CA SER A 75 14.30 31.83 30.51
C SER A 75 15.19 32.73 31.34
N THR A 76 15.03 32.66 32.67
CA THR A 76 15.97 33.24 33.64
C THR A 76 17.08 32.28 34.05
N GLU A 77 16.94 30.99 33.69
CA GLU A 77 17.87 29.91 34.07
C GLU A 77 18.88 29.61 32.96
N LEU A 78 18.51 29.88 31.70
CA LEU A 78 19.36 29.66 30.53
C LEU A 78 20.01 30.96 30.09
N ASP A 79 21.24 30.85 29.59
CA ASP A 79 21.93 31.98 28.99
C ASP A 79 21.45 32.25 27.54
N GLU A 80 21.91 33.37 26.98
CA GLU A 80 21.54 33.80 25.64
C GLU A 80 21.97 32.80 24.55
N ALA A 81 23.08 32.07 24.77
CA ALA A 81 23.57 31.07 23.82
C ALA A 81 22.62 29.88 23.72
N HIS A 82 22.10 29.37 24.84
CA HIS A 82 21.10 28.30 24.84
C HIS A 82 19.77 28.75 24.23
N LEU A 83 19.34 29.98 24.53
CA LEU A 83 18.11 30.54 23.93
C LEU A 83 18.21 30.61 22.39
N LYS A 84 19.34 31.11 21.87
CA LYS A 84 19.58 31.28 20.43
C LYS A 84 19.85 29.97 19.70
N LEU A 85 20.62 29.06 20.28
CA LEU A 85 21.15 27.88 19.57
C LEU A 85 20.45 26.57 19.93
N VAL A 86 19.68 26.49 21.02
CA VAL A 86 19.03 25.24 21.43
C VAL A 86 17.52 25.43 21.43
N VAL A 87 17.03 26.37 22.24
CA VAL A 87 15.59 26.62 22.40
C VAL A 87 14.96 26.99 21.06
N SER A 88 15.62 27.82 20.26
CA SER A 88 15.12 28.21 18.93
C SER A 88 15.01 27.02 17.96
N ILE A 89 15.96 26.08 17.99
CA ILE A 89 15.92 24.87 17.14
C ILE A 89 14.79 23.94 17.60
N VAL A 90 14.67 23.72 18.91
CA VAL A 90 13.60 22.87 19.49
C VAL A 90 12.22 23.45 19.19
N HIS A 91 12.06 24.78 19.28
CA HIS A 91 10.82 25.48 18.93
C HIS A 91 10.46 25.34 17.45
N VAL A 92 11.42 25.52 16.55
CA VAL A 92 11.20 25.32 15.11
C VAL A 92 10.81 23.87 14.79
N ALA A 93 11.42 22.89 15.47
CA ALA A 93 11.03 21.49 15.33
C ALA A 93 9.58 21.24 15.79
N ASP A 94 9.16 21.82 16.93
CA ASP A 94 7.77 21.74 17.42
C ASP A 94 6.77 22.35 16.42
N ILE A 95 7.08 23.53 15.85
CA ILE A 95 6.26 24.15 14.78
C ILE A 95 6.12 23.20 13.59
N LEU A 96 7.24 22.66 13.11
CA LEU A 96 7.26 21.78 11.94
C LEU A 96 6.44 20.51 12.17
N MET A 97 6.58 19.88 13.34
CA MET A 97 5.86 18.64 13.66
C MET A 97 4.39 18.86 14.01
N GLY A 98 4.02 20.08 14.44
CA GLY A 98 2.63 20.46 14.71
C GLY A 98 1.80 20.83 13.47
N ALA A 99 2.46 21.22 12.37
CA ALA A 99 1.77 21.59 11.13
C ALA A 99 1.20 20.38 10.38
N MET A 100 0.06 20.56 9.70
CA MET A 100 -0.60 19.48 8.95
C MET A 100 -0.13 19.42 7.48
N ARG A 101 0.37 20.53 6.93
CA ARG A 101 0.72 20.68 5.51
C ARG A 101 1.89 21.63 5.31
N VAL A 102 2.52 21.56 4.14
CA VAL A 102 3.65 22.44 3.77
C VAL A 102 3.30 23.93 3.84
N ASP A 103 2.13 24.35 3.36
CA ASP A 103 1.75 25.77 3.34
C ASP A 103 1.64 26.34 4.77
N GLU A 104 1.07 25.56 5.68
CA GLU A 104 0.91 25.92 7.10
C GLU A 104 2.27 26.03 7.78
N ALA A 105 3.11 25.00 7.63
CA ALA A 105 4.45 24.97 8.17
C ALA A 105 5.30 26.15 7.67
N PHE A 106 5.30 26.39 6.36
CA PHE A 106 6.09 27.47 5.77
C PHE A 106 5.60 28.86 6.18
N SER A 107 4.27 29.05 6.27
CA SER A 107 3.69 30.31 6.75
C SER A 107 4.02 30.58 8.22
N ALA A 108 3.99 29.54 9.06
CA ALA A 108 4.36 29.65 10.47
C ALA A 108 5.84 30.05 10.61
N LEU A 109 6.75 29.36 9.92
CA LEU A 109 8.19 29.68 9.94
C LEU A 109 8.51 31.09 9.45
N SER A 110 7.80 31.57 8.43
CA SER A 110 8.06 32.90 7.84
C SER A 110 7.75 34.07 8.79
N THR A 111 6.96 33.83 9.84
CA THR A 111 6.55 34.86 10.80
C THR A 111 7.03 34.59 12.23
N ASP A 112 7.60 33.41 12.49
CA ASP A 112 8.05 33.00 13.80
C ASP A 112 9.37 33.65 14.21
N ARG A 113 9.43 34.11 15.46
CA ARG A 113 10.59 34.84 15.99
C ARG A 113 11.85 33.96 16.10
N ALA A 114 11.70 32.69 16.46
CA ALA A 114 12.84 31.78 16.61
C ALA A 114 13.40 31.38 15.24
N ALA A 115 12.53 31.15 14.25
CA ALA A 115 12.95 30.88 12.87
C ALA A 115 13.74 32.06 12.28
N LEU A 116 13.25 33.30 12.43
CA LEU A 116 13.96 34.51 11.99
C LEU A 116 15.30 34.70 12.72
N LEU A 117 15.35 34.37 14.01
CA LEU A 117 16.58 34.43 14.79
C LEU A 117 17.63 33.41 14.34
N LEU A 118 17.22 32.21 13.93
CA LEU A 118 18.13 31.21 13.35
C LEU A 118 18.69 31.67 11.99
N GLU A 119 17.88 32.35 11.18
CA GLU A 119 18.35 32.96 9.94
C GLU A 119 19.38 34.07 10.23
N GLU A 120 19.13 34.93 11.22
CA GLU A 120 20.05 36.02 11.59
C GLU A 120 21.36 35.52 12.21
N VAL A 121 21.29 34.55 13.12
CA VAL A 121 22.44 34.10 13.93
C VAL A 121 23.25 33.03 13.23
N VAL A 122 22.60 32.11 12.52
CA VAL A 122 23.23 30.91 11.92
C VAL A 122 23.17 30.94 10.39
N GLY A 123 22.36 31.84 9.80
CA GLY A 123 22.22 31.93 8.35
C GLY A 123 21.36 30.80 7.74
N VAL A 124 20.55 30.12 8.56
CA VAL A 124 19.67 29.04 8.12
C VAL A 124 18.45 29.62 7.41
N LYS A 125 18.21 29.21 6.17
CA LYS A 125 17.05 29.61 5.37
C LYS A 125 16.07 28.45 5.24
N PHE A 126 14.78 28.75 5.16
CA PHE A 126 13.76 27.72 4.93
C PHE A 126 13.23 27.75 3.49
N GLY A 127 13.12 26.57 2.90
CA GLY A 127 12.60 26.32 1.57
C GLY A 127 11.50 25.26 1.59
N PHE A 128 10.71 25.18 0.54
CA PHE A 128 9.69 24.16 0.41
C PHE A 128 9.63 23.57 -1.01
N VAL A 129 9.18 22.32 -1.08
CA VAL A 129 8.78 21.65 -2.32
C VAL A 129 7.44 21.00 -2.06
N LYS A 130 6.42 21.37 -2.84
CA LYS A 130 5.05 20.89 -2.71
C LYS A 130 4.60 20.21 -3.98
N VAL A 131 3.96 19.05 -3.83
CA VAL A 131 3.39 18.25 -4.91
C VAL A 131 1.92 18.63 -5.07
N ALA A 132 1.59 19.28 -6.18
CA ALA A 132 0.23 19.74 -6.45
C ALA A 132 -0.70 18.58 -6.85
N VAL A 133 -0.19 17.62 -7.63
CA VAL A 133 -0.92 16.40 -8.01
C VAL A 133 0.04 15.22 -7.97
N PRO A 134 -0.21 14.22 -7.11
CA PRO A 134 0.66 13.05 -6.99
C PRO A 134 0.56 12.15 -8.22
N SER A 135 1.66 11.49 -8.54
CA SER A 135 1.72 10.55 -9.66
C SER A 135 2.74 9.45 -9.38
N LEU A 136 2.70 8.36 -10.15
CA LEU A 136 3.62 7.23 -9.93
C LEU A 136 5.04 7.63 -10.31
N LEU A 137 5.17 8.44 -11.36
CA LEU A 137 6.42 9.07 -11.71
C LEU A 137 6.98 9.89 -10.55
N GLN A 138 6.16 10.75 -9.91
CA GLN A 138 6.57 11.59 -8.78
C GLN A 138 7.17 10.73 -7.66
N ALA A 139 6.43 9.71 -7.22
CA ALA A 139 6.85 8.87 -6.11
C ALA A 139 8.15 8.11 -6.44
N VAL A 140 8.28 7.57 -7.65
CA VAL A 140 9.49 6.84 -8.09
C VAL A 140 10.73 7.73 -8.17
N VAL A 141 10.60 8.98 -8.60
CA VAL A 141 11.75 9.90 -8.74
C VAL A 141 12.00 10.75 -7.51
N SER A 142 11.11 10.72 -6.51
CA SER A 142 11.14 11.58 -5.32
C SER A 142 12.50 11.58 -4.60
N GLU A 143 13.11 10.40 -4.37
CA GLU A 143 14.44 10.30 -3.75
C GLU A 143 15.54 10.97 -4.57
N LYS A 144 15.51 10.83 -5.90
CA LYS A 144 16.49 11.45 -6.78
C LYS A 144 16.33 12.97 -6.77
N VAL A 145 15.09 13.47 -6.68
CA VAL A 145 14.79 14.90 -6.54
C VAL A 145 15.32 15.44 -5.21
N VAL A 146 15.06 14.75 -4.09
CA VAL A 146 15.58 15.14 -2.77
C VAL A 146 17.11 15.22 -2.79
N LYS A 147 17.79 14.21 -3.33
CA LYS A 147 19.26 14.22 -3.47
C LYS A 147 19.79 15.38 -4.30
N ALA A 148 19.11 15.73 -5.40
CA ALA A 148 19.51 16.88 -6.22
C ALA A 148 19.41 18.23 -5.47
N LEU A 149 18.45 18.35 -4.55
CA LEU A 149 18.30 19.51 -3.65
C LEU A 149 19.41 19.52 -2.58
N GLU A 150 19.72 18.36 -1.99
CA GLU A 150 20.81 18.18 -1.02
C GLU A 150 22.18 18.52 -1.61
N GLU A 151 22.45 18.07 -2.83
CA GLU A 151 23.66 18.42 -3.60
C GLU A 151 23.79 19.93 -3.86
N SER A 152 22.70 20.68 -3.72
CA SER A 152 22.65 22.14 -3.89
C SER A 152 22.60 22.90 -2.56
N GLY A 153 22.83 22.21 -1.44
CA GLY A 153 22.94 22.78 -0.09
C GLY A 153 21.62 22.85 0.70
N TRP A 154 20.56 22.19 0.24
CA TRP A 154 19.26 22.10 0.92
C TRP A 154 19.06 20.76 1.62
N VAL A 155 18.91 20.74 2.93
CA VAL A 155 18.66 19.53 3.71
C VAL A 155 17.16 19.40 3.98
N GLN A 156 16.56 18.26 3.68
CA GLN A 156 15.16 18.00 4.03
C GLN A 156 15.03 17.95 5.56
N VAL A 157 14.05 18.63 6.15
CA VAL A 157 13.87 18.69 7.62
C VAL A 157 12.50 18.19 8.07
N ALA A 158 11.48 18.33 7.24
CA ALA A 158 10.14 17.80 7.51
C ALA A 158 9.45 17.37 6.21
N VAL A 159 8.75 16.25 6.27
CA VAL A 159 8.00 15.65 5.16
C VAL A 159 6.54 15.55 5.57
N TYR A 160 5.65 16.09 4.75
CA TYR A 160 4.20 16.09 4.91
C TYR A 160 3.56 15.26 3.79
N GLY A 161 2.25 15.02 3.87
CA GLY A 161 1.53 14.36 2.77
C GLY A 161 1.66 15.10 1.43
N ASP A 162 1.70 16.43 1.43
CA ASP A 162 1.69 17.22 0.20
C ASP A 162 3.05 17.82 -0.20
N GLY A 163 4.13 17.49 0.49
CA GLY A 163 5.46 18.00 0.16
C GLY A 163 6.44 17.95 1.31
N SER A 164 7.48 18.78 1.26
CA SER A 164 8.53 18.84 2.27
C SER A 164 9.05 20.25 2.49
N ILE A 165 9.52 20.48 3.72
CA ILE A 165 10.28 21.66 4.11
C ILE A 165 11.77 21.30 4.13
N PHE A 166 12.59 22.22 3.65
CA PHE A 166 14.03 22.13 3.57
C PHE A 166 14.68 23.27 4.36
N ALA A 167 15.81 22.99 4.99
CA ALA A 167 16.70 23.99 5.57
C ALA A 167 17.94 24.13 4.68
N GLY A 168 18.28 25.37 4.32
CA GLY A 168 19.42 25.72 3.49
C GLY A 168 20.49 26.43 4.29
N THR A 169 21.75 26.12 3.97
CA THR A 169 22.91 26.91 4.43
C THR A 169 22.96 28.28 3.72
N PRO A 170 23.78 29.24 4.17
CA PRO A 170 24.00 30.49 3.44
C PRO A 170 24.45 30.29 1.99
N SER A 171 25.16 29.19 1.73
CA SER A 171 25.63 28.77 0.40
C SER A 171 24.59 28.01 -0.44
N ALA A 172 23.41 27.71 0.12
CA ALA A 172 22.39 26.96 -0.60
C ALA A 172 21.90 27.74 -1.84
N GLN A 173 21.89 27.06 -2.99
CA GLN A 173 21.50 27.65 -4.27
C GLN A 173 20.17 27.07 -4.74
N ARG A 174 19.42 27.85 -5.51
CA ARG A 174 18.22 27.31 -6.16
C ARG A 174 18.61 26.25 -7.18
N VAL A 175 17.77 25.24 -7.33
CA VAL A 175 17.99 24.16 -8.30
C VAL A 175 17.26 24.49 -9.58
N SER A 176 17.96 24.42 -10.72
CA SER A 176 17.37 24.64 -12.04
C SER A 176 16.25 23.63 -12.32
N LEU A 177 15.16 24.09 -12.92
CA LEU A 177 14.04 23.24 -13.33
C LEU A 177 14.50 22.13 -14.31
N GLU A 178 15.45 22.45 -15.18
CA GLU A 178 16.02 21.55 -16.19
C GLU A 178 16.67 20.31 -15.56
N ARG A 179 17.41 20.48 -14.45
CA ARG A 179 18.01 19.37 -13.73
C ARG A 179 16.96 18.39 -13.21
N LEU A 180 15.85 18.89 -12.65
CA LEU A 180 14.77 18.05 -12.15
C LEU A 180 13.97 17.40 -13.29
N ALA A 181 13.76 18.14 -14.38
CA ALA A 181 13.13 17.62 -15.59
C ALA A 181 13.94 16.46 -16.19
N GLU A 182 15.27 16.56 -16.19
CA GLU A 182 16.15 15.50 -16.70
C GLU A 182 16.06 14.22 -15.86
N ILE A 183 15.99 14.34 -14.53
CA ILE A 183 15.76 13.18 -13.63
C ILE A 183 14.47 12.44 -14.00
N ALA A 184 13.37 13.18 -14.22
CA ALA A 184 12.10 12.58 -14.62
C ALA A 184 12.16 12.00 -16.05
N ALA A 185 12.80 12.71 -16.97
CA ALA A 185 12.94 12.27 -18.36
C ALA A 185 13.79 11.00 -18.50
N GLU A 186 14.86 10.86 -17.71
CA GLU A 186 15.73 9.70 -17.71
C GLU A 186 14.98 8.44 -17.23
N GLU A 187 14.19 8.55 -16.16
CA GLU A 187 13.38 7.42 -15.66
C GLU A 187 12.36 6.96 -16.71
N VAL A 188 11.70 7.90 -17.39
CA VAL A 188 10.74 7.59 -18.46
C VAL A 188 11.44 6.96 -19.67
N ARG A 189 12.59 7.52 -20.09
CA ARG A 189 13.40 6.97 -21.20
C ARG A 189 13.86 5.55 -20.92
N LYS A 190 14.27 5.25 -19.69
CA LYS A 190 14.74 3.91 -19.28
C LYS A 190 13.69 2.82 -19.50
N GLU A 191 12.41 3.12 -19.27
CA GLU A 191 11.35 2.12 -19.45
C GLU A 191 10.72 2.14 -20.84
N VAL A 192 10.44 3.33 -21.37
CA VAL A 192 9.71 3.48 -22.63
C VAL A 192 10.63 3.28 -23.83
N CYS A 193 11.87 3.80 -23.76
CA CYS A 193 12.78 3.98 -24.90
C CYS A 193 14.09 3.16 -24.78
N SER A 194 14.23 2.25 -23.81
CA SER A 194 15.49 1.51 -23.65
C SER A 194 15.76 0.52 -24.78
N ASP A 195 17.05 0.28 -25.05
CA ASP A 195 17.51 -0.76 -25.98
C ASP A 195 16.87 -2.13 -25.66
N ALA A 196 16.64 -2.44 -24.38
CA ALA A 196 15.95 -3.67 -23.96
C ALA A 196 14.47 -3.69 -24.35
N ALA A 197 13.73 -2.58 -24.18
CA ALA A 197 12.35 -2.45 -24.63
C ALA A 197 12.24 -2.55 -26.16
N ILE A 198 13.13 -1.86 -26.88
CA ILE A 198 13.20 -1.91 -28.35
C ILE A 198 13.51 -3.33 -28.81
N LYS A 199 14.50 -4.00 -28.20
CA LYS A 199 14.86 -5.39 -28.52
C LYS A 199 13.70 -6.37 -28.28
N ARG A 200 12.95 -6.22 -27.17
CA ARG A 200 11.74 -7.02 -26.92
C ARG A 200 10.72 -6.85 -28.04
N GLU A 201 10.48 -5.63 -28.48
CA GLU A 201 9.51 -5.33 -29.53
C GLU A 201 9.96 -5.85 -30.91
N ILE A 202 11.23 -5.66 -31.27
CA ILE A 202 11.81 -6.20 -32.52
C ILE A 202 11.76 -7.73 -32.52
N ASN A 203 12.07 -8.38 -31.39
CA ASN A 203 11.93 -9.84 -31.28
C ASN A 203 10.47 -10.29 -31.43
N ALA A 204 9.52 -9.56 -30.82
CA ALA A 204 8.09 -9.86 -30.97
C ALA A 204 7.61 -9.71 -32.43
N ILE A 205 8.13 -8.73 -33.18
CA ILE A 205 7.90 -8.60 -34.62
C ILE A 205 8.44 -9.84 -35.35
N VAL A 206 9.69 -10.21 -35.10
CA VAL A 206 10.35 -11.35 -35.78
C VAL A 206 9.62 -12.67 -35.49
N GLU A 207 9.33 -12.97 -34.22
CA GLU A 207 8.58 -14.16 -33.81
C GLU A 207 7.16 -14.16 -34.36
N GLY A 208 6.51 -12.99 -34.35
CA GLY A 208 5.20 -12.81 -34.96
C GLY A 208 5.22 -13.08 -36.47
N MET A 209 6.31 -12.71 -37.16
CA MET A 209 6.47 -12.95 -38.60
C MET A 209 6.64 -14.42 -38.96
N GLU A 210 7.21 -15.26 -38.08
CA GLU A 210 7.37 -16.71 -38.33
C GLU A 210 6.03 -17.40 -38.64
N ARG A 211 4.94 -16.91 -38.04
CA ARG A 211 3.59 -17.45 -38.21
C ARG A 211 2.81 -16.78 -39.35
N ARG A 212 3.36 -15.73 -39.98
CA ARG A 212 2.71 -14.90 -41.00
C ARG A 212 3.23 -15.19 -42.41
N ALA A 213 2.55 -14.63 -43.42
CA ALA A 213 2.91 -14.90 -44.82
C ALA A 213 4.30 -14.34 -45.16
N LEU A 214 4.67 -13.17 -44.64
CA LEU A 214 6.00 -12.58 -44.86
C LEU A 214 7.14 -13.50 -44.41
N GLY A 215 7.08 -14.05 -43.20
CA GLY A 215 8.12 -14.97 -42.71
C GLY A 215 8.22 -16.25 -43.54
N LYS A 216 7.08 -16.81 -43.97
CA LYS A 216 7.04 -17.98 -44.87
C LYS A 216 7.57 -17.66 -46.27
N LEU A 217 7.30 -16.47 -46.79
CA LEU A 217 7.85 -15.98 -48.06
C LEU A 217 9.36 -15.83 -47.99
N LEU A 218 9.88 -15.19 -46.94
CA LEU A 218 11.32 -15.03 -46.72
C LEU A 218 12.03 -16.37 -46.58
N LYS A 219 11.42 -17.33 -45.89
CA LYS A 219 11.95 -18.70 -45.80
C LYS A 219 12.07 -19.34 -47.19
N LYS A 220 11.02 -19.27 -48.02
CA LYS A 220 11.06 -19.77 -49.41
C LYS A 220 12.15 -19.08 -50.23
N LEU A 221 12.28 -17.75 -50.12
CA LEU A 221 13.32 -17.00 -50.83
C LEU A 221 14.73 -17.41 -50.37
N LEU A 222 14.94 -17.70 -49.08
CA LEU A 222 16.20 -18.22 -48.58
C LEU A 222 16.47 -19.64 -49.10
N ASP A 223 15.47 -20.52 -49.10
CA ASP A 223 15.58 -21.90 -49.57
C ASP A 223 15.91 -21.97 -51.08
N THR A 224 15.36 -21.05 -51.88
CA THR A 224 15.63 -20.96 -53.33
C THR A 224 16.82 -20.07 -53.69
N GLY A 225 17.39 -19.36 -52.71
CA GLY A 225 18.39 -18.31 -52.94
C GLY A 225 17.86 -17.12 -53.75
N GLY A 226 16.54 -16.97 -53.87
CA GLY A 226 15.86 -15.99 -54.72
C GLY A 226 15.98 -16.29 -56.21
N ARG A 227 16.11 -17.57 -56.60
CA ARG A 227 16.21 -18.03 -57.98
C ARG A 227 15.21 -19.14 -58.26
N GLY A 228 14.74 -19.22 -59.51
CA GLY A 228 13.86 -20.29 -59.96
C GLY A 228 12.43 -20.12 -59.47
N GLU A 229 11.49 -20.21 -60.41
CA GLU A 229 10.07 -20.10 -60.09
C GLU A 229 9.54 -21.37 -59.44
N LEU A 230 8.68 -21.20 -58.45
CA LEU A 230 7.93 -22.29 -57.83
C LEU A 230 6.65 -22.57 -58.63
N PRO A 231 6.14 -23.81 -58.62
CA PRO A 231 4.87 -24.12 -59.29
C PRO A 231 3.73 -23.33 -58.65
N VAL A 232 2.96 -22.63 -59.48
CA VAL A 232 1.77 -21.85 -59.11
C VAL A 232 0.62 -22.26 -60.02
N ASP A 233 -0.45 -22.80 -59.44
CA ASP A 233 -1.73 -22.94 -60.15
C ASP A 233 -2.57 -21.68 -59.97
N VAL A 234 -2.53 -20.79 -60.97
CA VAL A 234 -3.30 -19.54 -61.00
C VAL A 234 -4.81 -19.81 -61.01
N LYS A 235 -5.28 -21.00 -61.43
CA LYS A 235 -6.71 -21.36 -61.40
C LYS A 235 -7.21 -21.63 -59.99
N GLU A 236 -6.36 -22.14 -59.09
CA GLU A 236 -6.72 -22.33 -57.68
C GLU A 236 -6.82 -21.02 -56.91
N LEU A 237 -5.99 -20.02 -57.22
CA LEU A 237 -6.08 -18.67 -56.66
C LEU A 237 -7.37 -17.92 -57.06
N LYS A 238 -8.04 -18.36 -58.14
CA LYS A 238 -9.32 -17.81 -58.62
C LYS A 238 -10.56 -18.51 -58.01
N ARG A 239 -10.42 -19.65 -57.31
CA ARG A 239 -11.57 -20.37 -56.72
C ARG A 239 -12.00 -19.75 -55.38
N LYS A 240 -13.27 -19.30 -55.29
CA LYS A 240 -13.87 -18.67 -54.08
C LYS A 240 -14.13 -19.61 -52.89
N ARG A 241 -13.86 -20.92 -52.96
CA ARG A 241 -14.22 -21.89 -51.92
C ARG A 241 -12.99 -22.62 -51.38
N GLY A 242 -12.53 -22.20 -50.21
CA GLY A 242 -11.48 -22.83 -49.42
C GLY A 242 -11.18 -21.97 -48.18
N SER A 243 -10.73 -22.59 -47.07
CA SER A 243 -10.27 -21.80 -45.92
C SER A 243 -9.00 -21.04 -46.31
N VAL A 244 -8.75 -19.86 -45.73
CA VAL A 244 -7.53 -19.06 -45.98
C VAL A 244 -6.25 -19.88 -45.72
N SER A 245 -6.33 -20.91 -44.87
CA SER A 245 -5.22 -21.83 -44.56
C SER A 245 -4.80 -22.68 -45.76
N ASP A 246 -5.77 -23.13 -46.56
CA ASP A 246 -5.56 -24.10 -47.64
C ASP A 246 -4.97 -23.43 -48.90
N ILE A 247 -5.29 -22.15 -49.12
CA ILE A 247 -4.87 -21.37 -50.29
C ILE A 247 -3.55 -20.60 -50.02
N MET A 248 -3.16 -20.43 -48.76
CA MET A 248 -1.95 -19.71 -48.35
C MET A 248 -0.67 -20.16 -49.09
N PRO A 249 -0.39 -21.46 -49.28
CA PRO A 249 0.82 -21.91 -50.00
C PRO A 249 0.87 -21.40 -51.45
N HIS A 250 -0.28 -21.29 -52.12
CA HIS A 250 -0.37 -20.82 -53.51
C HIS A 250 -0.09 -19.32 -53.60
N TYR A 251 -0.62 -18.52 -52.68
CA TYR A 251 -0.29 -17.09 -52.60
C TYR A 251 1.20 -16.86 -52.33
N LEU A 252 1.79 -17.67 -51.45
CA LEU A 252 3.22 -17.58 -51.13
C LEU A 252 4.10 -17.93 -52.33
N ASN A 253 3.77 -18.95 -53.11
CA ASN A 253 4.50 -19.29 -54.33
C ASN A 253 4.34 -18.20 -55.40
N PHE A 254 3.14 -17.64 -55.55
CA PHE A 254 2.89 -16.53 -56.47
C PHE A 254 3.69 -15.27 -56.12
N TYR A 255 3.66 -14.86 -54.84
CA TYR A 255 4.45 -13.73 -54.36
C TYR A 255 5.95 -13.98 -54.43
N HIS A 256 6.39 -15.21 -54.15
CA HIS A 256 7.78 -15.62 -54.36
C HIS A 256 8.20 -15.40 -55.82
N ASN A 257 7.43 -15.88 -56.79
CA ASN A 257 7.77 -15.76 -58.21
C ASN A 257 7.79 -14.30 -58.68
N LEU A 258 6.88 -13.45 -58.19
CA LEU A 258 6.92 -12.02 -58.47
C LEU A 258 8.20 -11.36 -57.93
N VAL A 259 8.63 -11.72 -56.72
CA VAL A 259 9.89 -11.24 -56.14
C VAL A 259 11.09 -11.75 -56.94
N VAL A 260 11.12 -13.04 -57.33
CA VAL A 260 12.20 -13.62 -58.15
C VAL A 260 12.30 -12.93 -59.52
N ARG A 261 11.17 -12.78 -60.23
CA ARG A 261 11.12 -12.08 -61.53
C ARG A 261 11.63 -10.64 -61.43
N TYR A 262 11.31 -9.94 -60.34
CA TYR A 262 11.86 -8.61 -60.06
C TYR A 262 13.37 -8.64 -59.80
N LEU A 263 13.86 -9.62 -59.04
CA LEU A 263 15.28 -9.81 -58.78
C LEU A 263 16.07 -10.12 -60.05
N GLU A 264 15.45 -10.82 -61.02
CA GLU A 264 15.99 -11.16 -62.35
C GLU A 264 15.90 -9.99 -63.36
N GLY A 265 15.30 -8.85 -62.99
CA GLY A 265 15.29 -7.63 -63.80
C GLY A 265 14.05 -7.42 -64.67
N SER A 266 12.93 -8.11 -64.39
CA SER A 266 11.66 -7.88 -65.08
C SER A 266 11.16 -6.43 -64.93
N SER A 267 10.50 -5.91 -65.96
CA SER A 267 9.93 -4.56 -65.92
C SER A 267 8.74 -4.46 -64.97
N ALA A 268 8.51 -3.27 -64.43
CA ALA A 268 7.36 -3.00 -63.55
C ALA A 268 6.02 -3.26 -64.23
N ASP A 269 5.89 -2.91 -65.52
CA ASP A 269 4.67 -3.13 -66.30
C ASP A 269 4.36 -4.63 -66.45
N TYR A 270 5.39 -5.45 -66.63
CA TYR A 270 5.25 -6.91 -66.68
C TYR A 270 4.79 -7.46 -65.32
N LEU A 271 5.42 -7.01 -64.23
CA LEU A 271 5.04 -7.43 -62.88
C LEU A 271 3.64 -6.98 -62.51
N LEU A 272 3.22 -5.78 -62.93
CA LEU A 272 1.87 -5.27 -62.73
C LEU A 272 0.84 -6.12 -63.47
N LYS A 273 1.14 -6.48 -64.72
CA LYS A 273 0.29 -7.38 -65.52
C LYS A 273 0.15 -8.76 -64.88
N THR A 274 1.27 -9.36 -64.44
CA THR A 274 1.25 -10.65 -63.72
C THR A 274 0.52 -10.54 -62.39
N PHE A 275 0.73 -9.47 -61.63
CA PHE A 275 0.04 -9.23 -60.35
C PHE A 275 -1.49 -9.17 -60.56
N GLY A 276 -1.94 -8.51 -61.62
CA GLY A 276 -3.36 -8.41 -62.00
C GLY A 276 -4.02 -9.71 -62.47
N GLU A 277 -3.29 -10.82 -62.65
CA GLU A 277 -3.88 -12.12 -62.99
C GLU A 277 -4.69 -12.73 -61.83
N VAL A 278 -4.51 -12.20 -60.61
CA VAL A 278 -5.18 -12.62 -59.38
C VAL A 278 -6.11 -11.50 -58.88
N GLU A 279 -7.42 -11.75 -58.81
CA GLU A 279 -8.42 -10.72 -58.47
C GLU A 279 -8.40 -10.27 -57.00
N LYS A 280 -7.98 -11.14 -56.09
CA LYS A 280 -7.93 -10.85 -54.64
C LYS A 280 -6.58 -11.25 -54.08
N HIS A 281 -5.94 -10.33 -53.38
CA HIS A 281 -4.66 -10.57 -52.72
C HIS A 281 -4.83 -10.73 -51.21
N LEU A 282 -3.80 -11.25 -50.54
CA LEU A 282 -3.78 -11.27 -49.08
C LEU A 282 -3.87 -9.84 -48.54
N ASP A 283 -4.67 -9.67 -47.50
CA ASP A 283 -4.68 -8.42 -46.73
C ASP A 283 -3.35 -8.22 -45.98
N VAL A 284 -2.90 -6.97 -45.83
CA VAL A 284 -1.65 -6.60 -45.14
C VAL A 284 -1.59 -7.13 -43.72
N ARG A 285 -2.73 -7.25 -43.04
CA ARG A 285 -2.84 -7.84 -41.70
C ARG A 285 -2.48 -9.32 -41.69
N THR A 286 -3.00 -10.06 -42.67
CA THR A 286 -2.73 -11.49 -42.84
C THR A 286 -1.28 -11.71 -43.29
N PHE A 287 -0.77 -10.80 -44.12
CA PHE A 287 0.57 -10.88 -44.67
C PHE A 287 1.65 -10.57 -43.63
N ALA A 288 1.51 -9.48 -42.86
CA ALA A 288 2.50 -9.02 -41.88
C ALA A 288 1.91 -8.24 -40.68
N THR A 289 1.13 -7.18 -40.88
CA THR A 289 0.83 -6.18 -39.83
C THR A 289 -0.06 -6.69 -38.69
N GLY A 290 -0.66 -7.87 -38.81
CA GLY A 290 -1.45 -8.53 -37.77
C GLY A 290 -0.63 -9.31 -36.74
N TYR A 291 0.67 -9.07 -36.59
CA TYR A 291 1.55 -9.88 -35.74
C TYR A 291 1.15 -9.91 -34.25
N LYS A 292 0.44 -8.88 -33.76
CA LYS A 292 -0.15 -8.81 -32.41
C LYS A 292 -1.57 -9.41 -32.28
N GLY A 293 -2.09 -10.06 -33.32
CA GLY A 293 -3.38 -10.78 -33.30
C GLY A 293 -4.63 -9.92 -33.59
N LYS A 294 -4.72 -8.68 -33.08
CA LYS A 294 -5.85 -7.75 -33.31
C LYS A 294 -5.39 -6.47 -34.02
N GLY A 295 -6.11 -6.04 -35.06
CA GLY A 295 -5.78 -4.86 -35.88
C GLY A 295 -4.55 -5.04 -36.79
N SER A 296 -4.21 -3.97 -37.52
CA SER A 296 -2.96 -3.81 -38.27
C SER A 296 -2.05 -2.88 -37.47
N VAL A 297 -0.79 -3.28 -37.28
CA VAL A 297 0.24 -2.47 -36.60
C VAL A 297 1.43 -2.31 -37.56
N TYR A 298 1.72 -1.06 -37.94
CA TYR A 298 2.84 -0.69 -38.80
C TYR A 298 4.08 -0.32 -37.97
N PHE A 299 5.27 -0.34 -38.57
CA PHE A 299 6.51 -0.05 -37.82
C PHE A 299 6.60 1.41 -37.36
N GLU A 300 6.04 2.36 -38.09
CA GLU A 300 5.96 3.77 -37.68
C GLU A 300 5.24 3.94 -36.33
N GLU A 301 4.12 3.23 -36.13
CA GLU A 301 3.40 3.23 -34.85
C GLU A 301 4.29 2.67 -33.74
N VAL A 302 4.99 1.56 -34.00
CA VAL A 302 5.92 0.95 -33.04
C VAL A 302 7.06 1.90 -32.70
N ALA A 303 7.60 2.59 -33.70
CA ALA A 303 8.69 3.53 -33.55
C ALA A 303 8.29 4.75 -32.72
N LYS A 304 7.10 5.31 -32.98
CA LYS A 304 6.52 6.42 -32.19
C LYS A 304 6.26 6.00 -30.74
N GLN A 305 5.62 4.85 -30.53
CA GLN A 305 5.29 4.31 -29.19
C GLN A 305 6.52 4.05 -28.31
N ARG A 306 7.60 3.55 -28.90
CA ARG A 306 8.84 3.20 -28.19
C ARG A 306 9.90 4.29 -28.25
N GLY A 307 9.58 5.45 -28.84
CA GLY A 307 10.56 6.53 -29.02
C GLY A 307 11.84 6.07 -29.72
N ILE A 308 11.71 5.21 -30.74
CA ILE A 308 12.86 4.57 -31.40
C ILE A 308 13.66 5.62 -32.15
N THR A 309 14.90 5.87 -31.72
CA THR A 309 15.88 6.66 -32.48
C THR A 309 16.65 5.79 -33.46
N LYS A 310 17.33 6.43 -34.42
CA LYS A 310 18.18 5.75 -35.40
C LYS A 310 19.30 4.96 -34.70
N GLU A 311 19.97 5.57 -33.72
CA GLU A 311 21.10 4.97 -33.01
C GLU A 311 20.66 3.73 -32.24
N ALA A 312 19.55 3.82 -31.50
CA ALA A 312 19.03 2.72 -30.69
C ALA A 312 18.57 1.55 -31.57
N LEU A 313 17.84 1.83 -32.66
CA LEU A 313 17.42 0.81 -33.61
C LEU A 313 18.62 0.10 -34.25
N LEU A 314 19.63 0.86 -34.66
CA LEU A 314 20.83 0.30 -35.27
C LEU A 314 21.58 -0.62 -34.31
N ARG A 315 21.75 -0.24 -33.04
CA ARG A 315 22.37 -1.10 -32.01
C ARG A 315 21.60 -2.41 -31.86
N VAL A 316 20.27 -2.36 -31.75
CA VAL A 316 19.43 -3.56 -31.59
C VAL A 316 19.50 -4.47 -32.82
N LEU A 317 19.40 -3.92 -34.04
CA LEU A 317 19.45 -4.69 -35.28
C LEU A 317 20.81 -5.35 -35.50
N THR A 318 21.91 -4.67 -35.15
CA THR A 318 23.28 -5.21 -35.29
C THR A 318 23.50 -6.42 -34.38
N GLY A 319 22.75 -6.54 -33.28
CA GLY A 319 22.79 -7.69 -32.39
C GLY A 319 21.95 -8.90 -32.83
N LEU A 320 21.26 -8.85 -33.97
CA LEU A 320 20.44 -9.96 -34.48
C LEU A 320 21.23 -10.89 -35.40
N GLY A 321 20.91 -12.19 -35.35
CA GLY A 321 21.42 -13.15 -36.34
C GLY A 321 20.87 -12.88 -37.75
N LYS A 322 21.60 -13.29 -38.80
CA LYS A 322 21.31 -12.96 -40.21
C LYS A 322 19.83 -13.15 -40.62
N VAL A 323 19.22 -14.28 -40.27
CA VAL A 323 17.81 -14.57 -40.62
C VAL A 323 16.84 -13.64 -39.90
N LYS A 324 17.06 -13.41 -38.60
CA LYS A 324 16.21 -12.49 -37.80
C LYS A 324 16.35 -11.05 -38.28
N LEU A 325 17.56 -10.64 -38.62
CA LEU A 325 17.85 -9.31 -39.17
C LEU A 325 17.11 -9.10 -40.50
N LEU A 326 17.18 -10.08 -41.42
CA LEU A 326 16.48 -10.01 -42.70
C LEU A 326 14.95 -9.89 -42.51
N THR A 327 14.38 -10.66 -41.60
CA THR A 327 12.95 -10.59 -41.27
C THR A 327 12.55 -9.23 -40.68
N ALA A 328 13.33 -8.73 -39.72
CA ALA A 328 13.09 -7.42 -39.11
C ALA A 328 13.16 -6.30 -40.15
N LEU A 329 14.21 -6.25 -40.98
CA LEU A 329 14.38 -5.24 -42.01
C LEU A 329 13.29 -5.29 -43.08
N SER A 330 12.89 -6.51 -43.49
CA SER A 330 11.80 -6.68 -44.46
C SER A 330 10.47 -6.14 -43.94
N PHE A 331 10.19 -6.31 -42.64
CA PHE A 331 9.02 -5.70 -42.01
C PHE A 331 9.17 -4.18 -41.88
N ILE A 332 10.31 -3.70 -41.36
CA ILE A 332 10.58 -2.27 -41.14
C ILE A 332 10.47 -1.45 -42.42
N VAL A 333 10.98 -1.96 -43.54
CA VAL A 333 10.97 -1.25 -44.83
C VAL A 333 9.60 -1.36 -45.51
N ALA A 334 9.10 -2.59 -45.70
CA ALA A 334 7.87 -2.80 -46.49
C ALA A 334 6.58 -2.50 -45.72
N PHE A 335 6.64 -2.44 -44.39
CA PHE A 335 5.48 -2.18 -43.53
C PHE A 335 5.77 -1.03 -42.56
N TYR A 336 6.54 -0.03 -43.02
CA TYR A 336 6.82 1.18 -42.26
C TYR A 336 5.55 1.95 -41.92
N SER A 337 4.76 2.32 -42.93
CA SER A 337 3.56 3.14 -42.79
C SER A 337 2.40 2.63 -43.66
N LYS A 338 1.20 3.15 -43.39
CA LYS A 338 0.01 3.00 -44.25
C LYS A 338 0.14 3.87 -45.51
N ASP A 339 0.91 4.97 -45.45
CA ASP A 339 1.21 5.80 -46.62
C ASP A 339 2.32 5.17 -47.47
N ASP A 340 1.93 4.72 -48.65
CA ASP A 340 2.82 4.06 -49.62
C ASP A 340 3.95 4.99 -50.11
N LYS A 341 3.76 6.32 -50.10
CA LYS A 341 4.82 7.29 -50.48
C LYS A 341 6.03 7.21 -49.55
N VAL A 342 5.77 6.99 -48.25
CA VAL A 342 6.85 6.86 -47.26
C VAL A 342 7.69 5.62 -47.54
N ILE A 343 7.06 4.52 -47.99
CA ILE A 343 7.76 3.28 -48.36
C ILE A 343 8.63 3.53 -49.61
N GLU A 344 8.11 4.20 -50.63
CA GLU A 344 8.87 4.57 -51.83
C GLU A 344 10.12 5.39 -51.47
N GLU A 345 9.97 6.39 -50.59
CA GLU A 345 11.09 7.21 -50.12
C GLU A 345 12.15 6.43 -49.34
N ILE A 346 11.73 5.51 -48.46
CA ILE A 346 12.66 4.66 -47.69
C ILE A 346 13.47 3.79 -48.66
N VAL A 347 12.81 3.18 -49.66
CA VAL A 347 13.49 2.33 -50.64
C VAL A 347 14.47 3.14 -51.49
N GLU A 348 14.07 4.34 -51.95
CA GLU A 348 14.95 5.23 -52.70
C GLU A 348 16.17 5.66 -51.88
N LYS A 349 15.98 6.07 -50.62
CA LYS A 349 17.06 6.52 -49.74
C LYS A 349 17.99 5.37 -49.31
N ALA A 350 17.44 4.20 -48.96
CA ALA A 350 18.23 3.07 -48.47
C ALA A 350 19.00 2.35 -49.58
N PHE A 351 18.39 2.18 -50.75
CA PHE A 351 18.89 1.31 -51.84
C PHE A 351 19.24 2.06 -53.12
N GLY A 352 18.94 3.37 -53.23
CA GLY A 352 19.18 4.16 -54.44
C GLY A 352 18.26 3.79 -55.60
N LYS A 353 17.12 3.13 -55.33
CA LYS A 353 16.19 2.64 -56.35
C LYS A 353 14.84 3.35 -56.26
N ARG A 354 14.46 4.04 -57.34
CA ARG A 354 13.10 4.57 -57.48
C ARG A 354 12.15 3.46 -57.94
N LEU A 355 11.16 3.15 -57.12
CA LEU A 355 10.06 2.30 -57.52
C LEU A 355 9.06 3.11 -58.38
N PRO A 356 8.38 2.48 -59.34
CA PRO A 356 7.32 3.13 -60.13
C PRO A 356 6.19 3.64 -59.23
N ARG A 357 5.70 4.85 -59.51
CA ARG A 357 4.56 5.45 -58.79
C ARG A 357 3.26 4.76 -59.16
N GLY A 358 2.33 4.65 -58.21
CA GLY A 358 0.97 4.16 -58.45
C GLY A 358 0.86 2.63 -58.54
N LEU A 359 1.87 1.90 -58.07
CA LEU A 359 1.78 0.45 -57.94
C LEU A 359 0.70 0.06 -56.91
N PRO A 360 0.02 -1.09 -57.08
CA PRO A 360 -0.85 -1.63 -56.06
C PRO A 360 -0.10 -1.78 -54.72
N PRO A 361 -0.72 -1.41 -53.58
CA PRO A 361 -0.02 -1.34 -52.30
C PRO A 361 0.69 -2.65 -51.90
N MET A 362 0.12 -3.81 -52.19
CA MET A 362 0.78 -5.09 -51.88
C MET A 362 1.96 -5.38 -52.82
N LEU A 363 1.88 -5.01 -54.10
CA LEU A 363 2.98 -5.18 -55.04
C LEU A 363 4.16 -4.30 -54.63
N LEU A 364 3.92 -3.02 -54.27
CA LEU A 364 4.95 -2.12 -53.73
C LEU A 364 5.69 -2.75 -52.54
N ARG A 365 4.94 -3.31 -51.59
CA ARG A 365 5.52 -3.96 -50.40
C ARG A 365 6.34 -5.20 -50.75
N LEU A 366 5.92 -6.00 -51.73
CA LEU A 366 6.72 -7.13 -52.22
C LEU A 366 8.02 -6.68 -52.89
N LEU A 367 7.99 -5.59 -53.68
CA LEU A 367 9.20 -5.02 -54.28
C LEU A 367 10.14 -4.46 -53.21
N ALA A 368 9.61 -3.83 -52.16
CA ALA A 368 10.39 -3.38 -51.02
C ALA A 368 11.07 -4.55 -50.28
N VAL A 369 10.36 -5.66 -50.06
CA VAL A 369 10.94 -6.91 -49.52
C VAL A 369 12.04 -7.45 -50.45
N ALA A 370 11.83 -7.39 -51.77
CA ALA A 370 12.82 -7.83 -52.74
C ALA A 370 14.11 -6.99 -52.68
N GLU A 371 14.03 -5.68 -52.50
CA GLU A 371 15.21 -4.82 -52.34
C GLU A 371 16.01 -5.14 -51.07
N VAL A 372 15.32 -5.40 -49.95
CA VAL A 372 15.95 -5.86 -48.72
C VAL A 372 16.65 -7.21 -48.96
N PHE A 373 15.98 -8.15 -49.65
CA PHE A 373 16.53 -9.48 -49.95
C PHE A 373 17.72 -9.44 -50.92
N ARG A 374 17.71 -8.56 -51.93
CA ARG A 374 18.82 -8.35 -52.87
C ARG A 374 20.09 -7.92 -52.16
N ASN A 375 19.95 -7.10 -51.11
CA ASN A 375 21.05 -6.53 -50.35
C ASN A 375 21.41 -7.34 -49.08
N ARG A 376 20.83 -8.52 -48.87
CA ARG A 376 20.95 -9.32 -47.63
C ARG A 376 22.39 -9.64 -47.18
N ASP A 377 23.34 -9.71 -48.11
CA ASP A 377 24.74 -10.07 -47.85
C ASP A 377 25.62 -8.84 -47.56
N ARG A 378 25.07 -7.61 -47.62
CA ARG A 378 25.79 -6.39 -47.32
C ARG A 378 25.97 -6.20 -45.82
N SER A 379 27.20 -5.94 -45.39
CA SER A 379 27.53 -5.66 -43.98
C SER A 379 26.96 -4.33 -43.47
N ASP A 380 26.71 -3.36 -44.36
CA ASP A 380 26.18 -2.03 -44.04
C ASP A 380 24.65 -1.91 -44.20
N LEU A 381 23.95 -3.01 -44.51
CA LEU A 381 22.51 -3.01 -44.81
C LEU A 381 21.66 -2.36 -43.71
N ALA A 382 21.85 -2.77 -42.45
CA ALA A 382 21.08 -2.25 -41.33
C ALA A 382 21.28 -0.74 -41.16
N ARG A 383 22.52 -0.25 -41.33
CA ARG A 383 22.86 1.18 -41.25
C ARG A 383 22.13 1.98 -42.32
N ARG A 384 22.20 1.55 -43.58
CA ARG A 384 21.54 2.23 -44.71
C ARG A 384 20.02 2.31 -44.55
N VAL A 385 19.40 1.20 -44.12
CA VAL A 385 17.96 1.17 -43.88
C VAL A 385 17.61 2.16 -42.77
N VAL A 386 18.29 2.10 -41.63
CA VAL A 386 18.01 2.98 -40.49
C VAL A 386 18.20 4.47 -40.82
N GLU A 387 19.26 4.82 -41.57
CA GLU A 387 19.50 6.19 -42.02
C GLU A 387 18.36 6.73 -42.91
N ALA A 388 17.75 5.85 -43.73
CA ALA A 388 16.63 6.17 -44.61
C ALA A 388 15.28 6.33 -43.89
N LEU A 389 15.13 5.83 -42.66
CA LEU A 389 13.86 5.91 -41.94
C LEU A 389 13.58 7.35 -41.43
N PRO A 390 12.32 7.81 -41.49
CA PRO A 390 11.90 9.08 -40.90
C PRO A 390 11.67 8.94 -39.39
N LEU A 391 12.73 8.57 -38.66
CA LEU A 391 12.76 8.50 -37.20
C LEU A 391 13.28 9.81 -36.60
N PRO A 392 12.75 10.26 -35.45
CA PRO A 392 13.24 11.44 -34.76
C PRO A 392 14.65 11.21 -34.20
N SER A 393 15.42 12.29 -34.05
CA SER A 393 16.74 12.28 -33.42
C SER A 393 16.66 12.00 -31.92
N GLU A 394 15.62 12.49 -31.25
CA GLU A 394 15.38 12.26 -29.83
C GLU A 394 13.91 11.94 -29.55
N PRO A 395 13.62 11.07 -28.57
CA PRO A 395 12.26 10.84 -28.11
C PRO A 395 11.74 12.09 -27.39
N PRO A 396 10.48 12.50 -27.59
CA PRO A 396 9.96 13.78 -27.10
C PRO A 396 9.66 13.77 -25.59
N VAL A 397 10.42 13.06 -24.78
CA VAL A 397 10.16 12.88 -23.33
C VAL A 397 10.56 14.12 -22.53
N GLY A 398 11.63 14.81 -22.92
CA GLY A 398 12.20 15.94 -22.18
C GLY A 398 11.22 17.09 -22.00
N ASP A 399 10.49 17.47 -23.06
CA ASP A 399 9.52 18.57 -23.01
C ASP A 399 8.34 18.26 -22.08
N TYR A 400 7.83 17.02 -22.10
CA TYR A 400 6.78 16.61 -21.17
C TYR A 400 7.27 16.55 -19.72
N ALA A 401 8.49 16.08 -19.48
CA ALA A 401 9.08 16.06 -18.14
C ALA A 401 9.29 17.47 -17.59
N ARG A 402 9.71 18.42 -18.43
CA ARG A 402 9.83 19.83 -18.08
C ARG A 402 8.48 20.44 -17.69
N GLU A 403 7.46 20.25 -18.52
CA GLU A 403 6.12 20.77 -18.26
C GLU A 403 5.49 20.12 -17.02
N TYR A 404 5.78 18.84 -16.78
CA TYR A 404 5.38 18.13 -15.58
C TYR A 404 5.96 18.76 -14.31
N VAL A 405 7.28 18.97 -14.24
CA VAL A 405 7.92 19.61 -13.08
C VAL A 405 7.36 21.02 -12.88
N LYS A 406 7.23 21.80 -13.97
CA LYS A 406 6.72 23.17 -13.93
C LYS A 406 5.30 23.29 -13.38
N THR A 407 4.41 22.36 -13.72
CA THR A 407 2.98 22.43 -13.38
C THR A 407 2.62 21.66 -12.10
N ARG A 408 3.38 20.62 -11.76
CA ARG A 408 3.05 19.69 -10.67
C ARG A 408 3.88 19.92 -9.40
N ILE A 409 5.02 20.60 -9.48
CA ILE A 409 5.90 20.89 -8.34
C ILE A 409 5.91 22.40 -8.07
N LEU A 410 5.44 22.80 -6.90
CA LEU A 410 5.47 24.18 -6.41
C LEU A 410 6.63 24.33 -5.43
N SER A 411 7.48 25.34 -5.61
CA SER A 411 8.65 25.53 -4.76
C SER A 411 9.20 26.96 -4.82
N ASN A 412 9.85 27.39 -3.75
CA ASN A 412 10.66 28.62 -3.69
C ASN A 412 12.18 28.38 -3.81
N ILE A 413 12.61 27.11 -3.83
CA ILE A 413 14.02 26.69 -3.93
C ILE A 413 14.35 26.07 -5.29
N ILE A 414 13.35 25.90 -6.15
CA ILE A 414 13.53 25.54 -7.55
C ILE A 414 13.42 26.83 -8.37
N GLU A 415 14.32 27.02 -9.32
CA GLU A 415 14.25 28.15 -10.23
C GLU A 415 12.96 28.05 -11.06
N SER A 416 12.08 29.02 -10.87
CA SER A 416 10.94 29.21 -11.74
C SER A 416 11.45 29.71 -13.08
N GLY A 417 11.79 28.80 -13.99
CA GLY A 417 11.94 29.12 -15.40
C GLY A 417 10.75 29.99 -15.79
N ALA A 418 11.02 31.23 -16.24
CA ALA A 418 10.05 32.33 -16.26
C ALA A 418 8.64 31.84 -16.57
N ARG A 419 7.67 32.27 -15.77
CA ARG A 419 6.22 32.02 -15.98
C ARG A 419 5.71 32.66 -17.27
N GLU A 420 6.58 33.29 -18.05
CA GLU A 420 6.37 33.51 -19.46
C GLU A 420 6.06 32.15 -20.08
N LEU A 421 4.80 31.99 -20.48
CA LEU A 421 4.50 31.24 -21.67
C LEU A 421 5.44 31.81 -22.75
N ARG A 422 6.66 31.28 -22.87
CA ARG A 422 7.15 30.99 -24.21
C ARG A 422 6.01 30.17 -24.77
N THR A 423 5.16 30.82 -25.56
CA THR A 423 4.33 30.14 -26.53
C THR A 423 5.23 29.06 -27.06
N PRO A 424 4.95 27.77 -26.83
CA PRO A 424 5.71 26.75 -27.49
C PRO A 424 5.69 27.17 -28.96
N GLU A 425 6.86 27.39 -29.56
CA GLU A 425 6.96 27.77 -30.98
C GLU A 425 6.13 26.78 -31.84
N THR A 426 5.85 25.60 -31.28
CA THR A 426 4.86 24.60 -31.63
C THR A 426 3.48 24.82 -30.96
N LYS A 427 2.48 25.20 -31.76
CA LYS A 427 1.06 25.13 -31.39
C LYS A 427 0.73 23.71 -30.87
N HIS A 428 0.16 23.57 -29.67
CA HIS A 428 -0.25 22.26 -29.14
C HIS A 428 -1.26 21.60 -30.09
N LEU A 429 -1.08 20.30 -30.35
CA LEU A 429 -1.96 19.52 -31.24
C LEU A 429 -3.29 19.24 -30.56
N THR A 430 -3.23 18.78 -29.31
CA THR A 430 -4.38 18.38 -28.49
C THR A 430 -3.98 18.27 -27.01
N TYR A 431 -4.76 17.61 -26.16
CA TYR A 431 -4.47 17.34 -24.75
C TYR A 431 -4.45 15.84 -24.46
N CYS A 432 -3.62 15.43 -23.51
CA CYS A 432 -3.52 14.07 -23.04
C CYS A 432 -4.85 13.66 -22.41
N ARG A 433 -5.46 12.58 -22.90
CA ARG A 433 -6.77 12.16 -22.42
C ARG A 433 -6.78 11.66 -20.97
N VAL A 434 -5.62 11.26 -20.44
CA VAL A 434 -5.49 10.74 -19.06
C VAL A 434 -5.22 11.86 -18.06
N CYS A 435 -4.20 12.69 -18.30
CA CYS A 435 -3.74 13.68 -17.32
C CYS A 435 -4.05 15.14 -17.68
N GLY A 436 -4.60 15.40 -18.87
CA GLY A 436 -4.94 16.74 -19.36
C GLY A 436 -3.75 17.61 -19.77
N MET A 437 -2.52 17.09 -19.80
CA MET A 437 -1.36 17.86 -20.25
C MET A 437 -1.41 18.16 -21.75
N PRO A 438 -0.96 19.34 -22.23
CA PRO A 438 -0.89 19.64 -23.65
C PRO A 438 0.03 18.65 -24.37
N LEU A 439 -0.40 18.18 -25.54
CA LEU A 439 0.35 17.28 -26.42
C LEU A 439 0.97 18.06 -27.57
N TYR A 440 2.29 17.97 -27.65
CA TYR A 440 3.10 18.52 -28.74
C TYR A 440 3.28 17.50 -29.87
N HIS A 441 2.99 16.24 -29.58
CA HIS A 441 3.19 15.09 -30.45
C HIS A 441 2.06 14.07 -30.26
N ASP A 442 1.63 13.42 -31.34
CA ASP A 442 0.52 12.46 -31.41
C ASP A 442 0.98 10.98 -31.26
N HIS A 443 2.14 10.77 -30.65
CA HIS A 443 2.88 9.50 -30.73
C HIS A 443 2.24 8.31 -29.99
N TRP A 444 1.42 8.55 -28.97
CA TRP A 444 0.81 7.49 -28.15
C TRP A 444 -0.70 7.59 -28.17
N ARG A 445 -1.38 6.49 -28.47
CA ARG A 445 -2.85 6.42 -28.51
C ARG A 445 -3.42 5.88 -27.21
N PHE A 446 -4.61 6.34 -26.83
CA PHE A 446 -5.29 5.88 -25.61
C PHE A 446 -5.58 4.37 -25.62
N ILE A 447 -5.83 3.78 -26.79
CA ILE A 447 -6.02 2.33 -26.93
C ILE A 447 -4.78 1.52 -26.48
N GLU A 448 -3.58 2.11 -26.52
CA GLU A 448 -2.36 1.45 -26.05
C GLU A 448 -2.30 1.42 -24.54
N TYR A 449 -2.71 2.51 -23.87
CA TYR A 449 -2.87 2.56 -22.42
C TYR A 449 -3.82 1.45 -21.94
N THR A 450 -4.99 1.33 -22.58
CA THR A 450 -5.96 0.28 -22.21
C THR A 450 -5.45 -1.12 -22.52
N ARG A 451 -4.70 -1.32 -23.62
CA ARG A 451 -4.07 -2.61 -23.94
C ARG A 451 -2.96 -3.00 -22.95
N VAL A 452 -2.14 -2.04 -22.55
CA VAL A 452 -1.04 -2.25 -21.58
C VAL A 452 -1.62 -2.62 -20.22
N ILE A 453 -2.67 -1.93 -19.79
CA ILE A 453 -3.34 -2.22 -18.53
C ILE A 453 -4.08 -3.56 -18.64
N ALA A 454 -5.02 -3.74 -19.56
CA ALA A 454 -5.90 -4.90 -19.61
C ALA A 454 -5.30 -6.24 -20.15
N GLU A 455 -3.98 -6.38 -20.24
CA GLU A 455 -3.27 -7.57 -20.77
C GLU A 455 -3.77 -8.09 -22.14
N GLY A 456 -4.43 -7.26 -22.95
CA GLY A 456 -5.11 -7.70 -24.17
C GLY A 456 -6.33 -8.63 -23.95
N LYS A 457 -6.69 -8.95 -22.70
CA LYS A 457 -7.89 -9.72 -22.33
C LYS A 457 -9.14 -8.83 -22.32
N GLY A 458 -9.44 -8.18 -23.44
CA GLY A 458 -10.78 -7.72 -23.82
C GLY A 458 -11.64 -7.00 -22.76
N ALA A 459 -11.06 -6.37 -21.74
CA ALA A 459 -11.82 -5.64 -20.74
C ALA A 459 -12.23 -4.31 -21.36
N GLY A 460 -13.38 -4.28 -22.04
CA GLY A 460 -14.19 -3.08 -22.28
C GLY A 460 -13.51 -1.84 -22.88
N GLY A 461 -12.28 -1.92 -23.36
CA GLY A 461 -11.58 -0.87 -24.08
C GLY A 461 -12.13 -0.71 -25.50
N SER A 462 -13.45 -0.74 -25.62
CA SER A 462 -14.12 -0.14 -26.75
C SER A 462 -13.91 1.36 -26.65
N GLU A 463 -13.55 1.94 -27.77
CA GLU A 463 -13.55 3.35 -28.09
C GLU A 463 -14.98 3.94 -27.99
N ILE A 464 -15.70 3.70 -26.90
CA ILE A 464 -17.06 4.23 -26.66
C ILE A 464 -16.99 5.76 -26.68
N TRP A 465 -18.04 6.38 -27.21
CA TRP A 465 -18.31 7.80 -27.07
C TRP A 465 -18.13 8.27 -25.61
N LEU A 466 -17.20 9.18 -25.41
CA LEU A 466 -17.05 9.93 -24.17
C LEU A 466 -17.92 11.19 -24.26
N SER A 467 -18.27 11.76 -23.11
CA SER A 467 -19.12 12.97 -23.01
C SER A 467 -18.60 14.18 -23.78
N ASP A 468 -17.30 14.18 -24.09
CA ASP A 468 -16.58 15.31 -24.66
C ASP A 468 -16.20 15.06 -26.15
N ASP A 469 -16.62 13.93 -26.72
CA ASP A 469 -16.37 13.62 -28.13
C ASP A 469 -17.32 14.45 -29.03
N PRO A 470 -16.85 14.97 -30.19
CA PRO A 470 -17.68 15.77 -31.09
C PRO A 470 -18.87 14.94 -31.59
N PRO A 471 -20.14 15.28 -31.28
CA PRO A 471 -21.28 14.44 -31.60
C PRO A 471 -21.36 14.17 -33.12
N LEU A 472 -21.64 12.92 -33.49
CA LEU A 472 -21.81 12.43 -34.88
C LEU A 472 -20.53 12.32 -35.74
N ALA A 473 -19.33 12.56 -35.20
CA ALA A 473 -18.07 12.25 -35.90
C ALA A 473 -17.80 10.73 -35.98
N ASP A 474 -17.09 10.28 -37.01
CA ASP A 474 -16.69 8.87 -37.17
C ASP A 474 -15.80 8.45 -35.98
N LEU A 475 -16.07 7.29 -35.39
CA LEU A 475 -15.29 6.77 -34.27
C LEU A 475 -13.82 6.53 -34.67
N GLU A 476 -13.56 6.16 -35.93
CA GLU A 476 -12.19 6.01 -36.43
C GLU A 476 -11.48 7.37 -36.52
N ASP A 477 -12.17 8.41 -37.00
CA ASP A 477 -11.64 9.79 -37.07
C ASP A 477 -11.40 10.38 -35.68
N ILE A 478 -12.32 10.15 -34.73
CA ILE A 478 -12.16 10.56 -33.33
C ILE A 478 -10.95 9.87 -32.70
N ALA A 479 -10.81 8.57 -32.95
CA ALA A 479 -9.74 7.75 -32.40
C ALA A 479 -8.36 8.04 -32.99
N GLU A 480 -8.30 8.44 -34.26
CA GLU A 480 -7.06 8.85 -34.94
C GLU A 480 -6.67 10.30 -34.62
N SER A 481 -7.62 11.19 -34.33
CA SER A 481 -7.36 12.63 -34.22
C SER A 481 -7.36 13.21 -32.79
N TYR A 482 -8.07 12.58 -31.84
CA TYR A 482 -8.30 13.19 -30.52
C TYR A 482 -7.90 12.31 -29.32
N ARG A 483 -7.65 11.02 -29.53
CA ARG A 483 -7.45 10.05 -28.43
C ARG A 483 -5.99 9.71 -28.21
N HIS A 484 -5.19 10.73 -27.88
CA HIS A 484 -3.77 10.59 -27.58
C HIS A 484 -3.47 10.72 -26.08
N ILE A 485 -2.34 10.17 -25.67
CA ILE A 485 -1.81 10.24 -24.30
C ILE A 485 -0.38 10.77 -24.33
N CYS A 486 0.09 11.30 -23.20
CA CYS A 486 1.48 11.73 -23.05
C CYS A 486 2.39 10.54 -22.68
N PRO A 487 3.71 10.63 -22.95
CA PRO A 487 4.66 9.57 -22.62
C PRO A 487 4.72 9.27 -21.11
N LEU A 488 4.41 10.25 -20.26
CA LEU A 488 4.40 10.07 -18.80
C LEU A 488 3.28 9.11 -18.39
N CYS A 489 2.06 9.29 -18.90
CA CYS A 489 0.94 8.38 -18.62
C CYS A 489 1.17 6.98 -19.21
N PHE A 490 1.82 6.90 -20.38
CA PHE A 490 2.21 5.61 -20.94
C PHE A 490 3.25 4.88 -20.07
N TYR A 491 4.25 5.61 -19.56
CA TYR A 491 5.21 5.10 -18.58
C TYR A 491 4.52 4.58 -17.30
N GLU A 492 3.59 5.36 -16.73
CA GLU A 492 2.87 4.94 -15.53
C GLU A 492 2.04 3.67 -15.77
N ALA A 493 1.41 3.55 -16.95
CA ALA A 493 0.70 2.32 -17.35
C ALA A 493 1.63 1.10 -17.42
N LEU A 494 2.84 1.26 -17.99
CA LEU A 494 3.85 0.19 -18.04
C LEU A 494 4.29 -0.20 -16.62
N LYS A 495 4.55 0.77 -15.75
CA LYS A 495 4.93 0.49 -14.36
C LYS A 495 3.82 -0.20 -13.58
N VAL A 496 2.56 0.21 -13.75
CA VAL A 496 1.39 -0.45 -13.14
C VAL A 496 1.26 -1.89 -13.60
N LYS A 497 1.47 -2.14 -14.90
CA LYS A 497 1.43 -3.48 -15.46
C LYS A 497 2.55 -4.37 -14.92
N ASP A 498 3.79 -3.89 -14.97
CA ASP A 498 4.97 -4.73 -14.78
C ASP A 498 5.36 -4.84 -13.29
N LYS A 499 5.21 -3.77 -12.49
CA LYS A 499 5.81 -3.67 -11.15
C LYS A 499 4.87 -3.22 -10.04
N PHE A 500 3.98 -2.26 -10.29
CA PHE A 500 3.22 -1.54 -9.25
C PHE A 500 1.71 -1.65 -9.46
N GLY A 501 1.21 -2.87 -9.62
CA GLY A 501 -0.22 -3.11 -9.82
C GLY A 501 -1.04 -2.73 -8.58
N PRO A 502 -2.08 -1.88 -8.69
CA PRO A 502 -2.99 -1.61 -7.59
C PRO A 502 -3.81 -2.86 -7.21
N PRO A 503 -4.44 -2.89 -6.03
CA PRO A 503 -4.44 -1.84 -5.00
C PRO A 503 -3.13 -1.77 -4.19
N PHE A 504 -2.95 -0.67 -3.45
CA PHE A 504 -1.79 -0.41 -2.60
C PHE A 504 -2.16 -0.42 -1.11
N LEU A 505 -1.35 -1.11 -0.31
CA LEU A 505 -1.25 -0.84 1.13
C LEU A 505 -0.36 0.39 1.31
N VAL A 506 -0.94 1.48 1.80
CA VAL A 506 -0.25 2.73 2.06
C VAL A 506 0.06 2.82 3.54
N VAL A 507 1.31 3.06 3.90
CA VAL A 507 1.74 3.40 5.26
C VAL A 507 2.21 4.85 5.22
N ALA A 508 1.52 5.73 5.94
CA ALA A 508 1.82 7.15 6.04
C ALA A 508 2.20 7.50 7.47
N LEU A 509 3.16 8.40 7.64
CA LEU A 509 3.52 8.95 8.95
C LEU A 509 2.75 10.26 9.14
N HIS A 510 1.99 10.37 10.24
CA HIS A 510 1.04 11.47 10.50
C HIS A 510 1.58 12.42 11.59
N PRO A 511 1.32 13.74 11.50
CA PRO A 511 0.91 14.52 10.31
C PRO A 511 2.12 14.91 9.45
N ALA A 512 3.30 14.87 10.05
CA ALA A 512 4.60 15.11 9.45
C ALA A 512 5.57 14.01 9.89
N SER A 513 6.67 13.87 9.18
CA SER A 513 7.77 13.00 9.56
C SER A 513 9.11 13.65 9.28
N SER A 514 10.11 13.33 10.10
CA SER A 514 11.49 13.63 9.72
C SER A 514 11.94 12.66 8.60
N PRO A 515 12.82 13.08 7.68
CA PRO A 515 13.33 12.20 6.64
C PRO A 515 14.04 10.96 7.20
N ASP A 516 14.72 11.09 8.34
CA ASP A 516 15.37 9.98 9.02
C ASP A 516 14.37 8.92 9.51
N LEU A 517 13.23 9.35 10.06
CA LEU A 517 12.16 8.45 10.48
C LEU A 517 11.50 7.78 9.28
N LEU A 518 11.34 8.50 8.16
CA LEU A 518 10.79 7.94 6.93
C LEU A 518 11.72 6.87 6.33
N GLU A 519 13.03 7.11 6.28
CA GLU A 519 14.02 6.12 5.81
C GLU A 519 14.13 4.93 6.78
N PHE A 520 14.01 5.16 8.08
CA PHE A 520 13.89 4.10 9.08
C PHE A 520 12.64 3.25 8.86
N ALA A 521 11.48 3.89 8.63
CA ALA A 521 10.22 3.21 8.35
C ALA A 521 10.30 2.38 7.07
N LYS A 522 10.86 2.94 5.99
CA LYS A 522 11.09 2.25 4.71
C LYS A 522 11.84 0.93 4.90
N LYS A 523 12.93 0.92 5.67
CA LYS A 523 13.70 -0.31 5.95
C LYS A 523 12.86 -1.38 6.65
N ARG A 524 11.97 -0.98 7.57
CA ARG A 524 11.15 -1.90 8.37
C ARG A 524 9.91 -2.42 7.66
N VAL A 525 9.26 -1.60 6.83
CA VAL A 525 8.01 -2.02 6.14
C VAL A 525 8.25 -2.89 4.92
N ARG A 526 9.48 -2.96 4.40
CA ARG A 526 9.84 -3.82 3.25
C ARG A 526 9.34 -5.25 3.42
N ILE A 527 9.38 -5.78 4.65
CA ILE A 527 8.95 -7.16 4.95
C ILE A 527 7.43 -7.38 4.79
N LEU A 528 6.63 -6.32 4.91
CA LEU A 528 5.17 -6.41 4.83
C LEU A 528 4.68 -6.85 3.45
N GLY A 529 5.45 -6.58 2.39
CA GLY A 529 5.14 -7.09 1.04
C GLY A 529 5.04 -8.63 1.02
N ASN A 530 5.93 -9.31 1.73
CA ASN A 530 5.91 -10.77 1.85
C ASN A 530 4.71 -11.26 2.68
N VAL A 531 4.41 -10.56 3.78
CA VAL A 531 3.27 -10.89 4.65
C VAL A 531 1.95 -10.79 3.90
N VAL A 532 1.72 -9.70 3.16
CA VAL A 532 0.48 -9.54 2.40
C VAL A 532 0.37 -10.61 1.32
N ARG A 533 1.43 -10.88 0.57
CA ARG A 533 1.41 -11.92 -0.47
C ARG A 533 1.19 -13.33 0.08
N ALA A 534 1.81 -13.66 1.21
CA ALA A 534 1.57 -14.92 1.90
C ALA A 534 0.10 -15.05 2.33
N ALA A 535 -0.49 -13.96 2.87
CA ALA A 535 -1.92 -13.91 3.17
C ALA A 535 -2.80 -14.06 1.92
N ARG A 536 -2.32 -13.67 0.74
CA ARG A 536 -3.01 -13.89 -0.55
C ARG A 536 -2.77 -15.28 -1.15
N GLY A 537 -2.00 -16.14 -0.49
CA GLY A 537 -1.73 -17.51 -0.92
C GLY A 537 -0.55 -17.67 -1.89
N ALA A 538 0.32 -16.66 -2.04
CA ALA A 538 1.56 -16.81 -2.78
C ALA A 538 2.57 -17.67 -2.00
N GLU A 539 3.18 -18.66 -2.65
CA GLU A 539 4.20 -19.53 -2.06
C GLU A 539 5.55 -18.78 -1.92
N LEU A 540 5.66 -17.93 -0.89
CA LEU A 540 6.85 -17.11 -0.61
C LEU A 540 7.64 -17.56 0.63
N GLY A 541 7.42 -18.79 1.09
CA GLY A 541 8.11 -19.36 2.25
C GLY A 541 7.70 -18.81 3.62
N VAL A 542 6.83 -17.79 3.70
CA VAL A 542 6.27 -17.28 4.96
C VAL A 542 5.03 -18.08 5.34
N GLN A 543 5.09 -18.79 6.46
CA GLN A 543 3.93 -19.51 7.01
C GLN A 543 2.99 -18.55 7.75
N ILE A 544 1.67 -18.78 7.63
CA ILE A 544 0.67 -17.92 8.29
C ILE A 544 0.79 -17.99 9.82
N GLY A 545 1.15 -19.15 10.37
CA GLY A 545 1.48 -19.31 11.78
C GLY A 545 2.62 -18.40 12.24
N ASN A 546 3.63 -18.15 11.41
CA ASN A 546 4.74 -17.24 11.75
C ASN A 546 4.26 -15.78 11.83
N VAL A 547 3.33 -15.38 10.95
CA VAL A 547 2.72 -14.04 11.01
C VAL A 547 1.91 -13.88 12.30
N ALA A 548 1.17 -14.91 12.71
CA ALA A 548 0.45 -14.91 13.98
C ALA A 548 1.40 -14.77 15.19
N GLU A 549 2.52 -15.51 15.20
CA GLU A 549 3.51 -15.43 16.28
C GLU A 549 4.24 -14.09 16.30
N ALA A 550 4.55 -13.51 15.14
CA ALA A 550 5.09 -12.15 15.05
C ALA A 550 4.10 -11.13 15.65
N CYS A 551 2.81 -11.22 15.31
CA CYS A 551 1.78 -10.39 15.92
C CYS A 551 1.71 -10.57 17.44
N ARG A 552 1.81 -11.80 17.96
CA ARG A 552 1.83 -12.07 19.40
C ARG A 552 3.01 -11.39 20.09
N LEU A 553 4.22 -11.58 19.55
CA LEU A 553 5.47 -11.04 20.09
C LEU A 553 5.47 -9.50 20.13
N VAL A 554 4.88 -8.87 19.12
CA VAL A 554 4.77 -7.42 19.10
C VAL A 554 3.73 -6.95 20.11
N ALA A 555 2.55 -7.59 20.17
CA ALA A 555 1.41 -7.17 20.97
C ALA A 555 1.57 -7.38 22.50
N VAL A 556 2.35 -8.39 22.93
CA VAL A 556 2.47 -8.74 24.35
C VAL A 556 3.91 -9.11 24.71
N GLY A 557 4.44 -8.44 25.74
CA GLY A 557 5.68 -8.81 26.42
C GLY A 557 5.41 -9.65 27.67
N GLU A 558 6.25 -10.65 27.92
CA GLU A 558 6.28 -11.43 29.17
C GLU A 558 7.14 -10.68 30.20
N ARG A 559 6.62 -10.40 31.40
CA ARG A 559 7.44 -9.98 32.55
C ARG A 559 7.92 -11.23 33.29
N GLY A 560 8.99 -11.10 34.08
CA GLY A 560 9.38 -12.14 35.04
C GLY A 560 8.27 -12.34 36.09
N GLY A 561 7.90 -13.60 36.36
CA GLY A 561 6.63 -13.96 37.00
C GLY A 561 5.46 -13.79 36.02
N ASN A 562 4.37 -14.56 36.16
CA ASN A 562 3.33 -14.76 35.13
C ASN A 562 2.49 -13.52 34.69
N GLY A 563 3.01 -12.30 34.81
CA GLY A 563 2.43 -11.05 34.32
C GLY A 563 2.74 -10.79 32.84
N ARG A 564 1.72 -10.32 32.11
CA ARG A 564 1.83 -9.83 30.73
C ARG A 564 1.80 -8.31 30.70
N THR A 565 2.50 -7.74 29.73
CA THR A 565 2.50 -6.30 29.46
C THR A 565 2.18 -6.02 28.00
N LEU A 566 1.36 -5.00 27.76
CA LEU A 566 1.01 -4.55 26.43
C LEU A 566 2.29 -3.96 25.81
N ARG A 567 2.78 -4.62 24.78
CA ARG A 567 3.90 -4.17 23.97
C ARG A 567 3.25 -3.81 22.63
N LEU A 568 3.46 -2.61 22.12
CA LEU A 568 2.92 -2.20 20.81
C LEU A 568 4.04 -1.72 19.90
N LYS A 569 5.27 -2.11 20.22
CA LYS A 569 6.48 -1.71 19.52
C LYS A 569 7.54 -2.81 19.64
N PRO A 570 8.07 -3.32 18.52
CA PRO A 570 9.18 -4.25 18.53
C PRO A 570 10.50 -3.51 18.73
N GLU A 571 11.27 -3.92 19.74
CA GLU A 571 12.59 -3.37 20.07
C GLU A 571 13.58 -4.49 20.42
N GLY A 572 14.88 -4.23 20.19
CA GLY A 572 15.97 -5.14 20.50
C GLY A 572 15.80 -6.55 19.91
N GLU A 573 16.00 -7.57 20.73
CA GLU A 573 15.87 -8.98 20.36
C GLU A 573 14.50 -9.35 19.78
N THR A 574 13.43 -8.68 20.24
CA THR A 574 12.07 -8.95 19.77
C THR A 574 11.88 -8.51 18.32
N TYR A 575 12.48 -7.38 17.93
CA TYR A 575 12.50 -6.97 16.53
C TYR A 575 13.27 -8.00 15.68
N GLY A 576 14.44 -8.45 16.14
CA GLY A 576 15.23 -9.49 15.45
C GLY A 576 14.42 -10.77 15.21
N ARG A 577 13.72 -11.27 16.23
CA ARG A 577 12.86 -12.45 16.15
C ARG A 577 11.65 -12.26 15.24
N VAL A 578 11.02 -11.07 15.26
CA VAL A 578 9.93 -10.74 14.34
C VAL A 578 10.43 -10.77 12.89
N MET A 579 11.59 -10.20 12.61
CA MET A 579 12.17 -10.22 11.26
C MET A 579 12.53 -11.64 10.81
N GLU A 580 13.02 -12.50 11.72
CA GLU A 580 13.27 -13.92 11.43
C GLU A 580 12.00 -14.68 11.05
N LEU A 581 10.92 -14.51 11.83
CA LEU A 581 9.64 -15.17 11.59
C LEU A 581 9.00 -14.78 10.25
N LEU A 582 9.11 -13.50 9.89
CA LEU A 582 8.52 -12.97 8.66
C LEU A 582 9.39 -13.24 7.41
N GLY A 583 10.58 -13.81 7.58
CA GLY A 583 11.52 -14.17 6.51
C GLY A 583 12.59 -13.11 6.23
N SER A 584 13.77 -13.55 5.78
CA SER A 584 14.84 -12.64 5.33
C SER A 584 14.50 -12.02 3.97
N HIS A 585 15.05 -10.84 3.71
CA HIS A 585 14.82 -10.10 2.47
C HIS A 585 15.16 -10.97 1.25
N SER A 586 14.15 -11.43 0.50
CA SER A 586 14.41 -12.00 -0.80
C SER A 586 15.06 -10.91 -1.66
N LYS A 587 16.11 -11.27 -2.40
CA LYS A 587 16.75 -10.39 -3.39
C LYS A 587 15.82 -10.04 -4.57
N GLU A 588 14.61 -10.61 -4.60
CA GLU A 588 13.62 -10.33 -5.62
C GLU A 588 13.04 -8.93 -5.43
N GLU A 589 13.19 -8.15 -6.51
CA GLU A 589 12.87 -6.74 -6.73
C GLU A 589 11.95 -6.07 -5.70
N GLU A 590 12.46 -4.98 -5.11
CA GLU A 590 11.77 -4.06 -4.21
C GLU A 590 10.37 -3.68 -4.72
N LEU A 591 9.35 -4.33 -4.15
CA LEU A 591 7.94 -4.01 -4.36
C LEU A 591 7.50 -3.07 -3.24
N LEU A 592 8.17 -1.92 -3.18
CA LEU A 592 7.88 -0.79 -2.30
C LEU A 592 8.14 0.50 -3.08
N ILE A 593 7.13 1.36 -3.15
CA ILE A 593 7.30 2.72 -3.65
C ILE A 593 7.53 3.60 -2.41
N HIS A 594 8.69 4.25 -2.36
CA HIS A 594 8.99 5.25 -1.34
C HIS A 594 8.71 6.63 -1.90
N ASP A 595 7.70 7.31 -1.36
CA ASP A 595 7.37 8.68 -1.69
C ASP A 595 8.05 9.62 -0.69
N ALA A 596 9.31 9.97 -1.00
CA ALA A 596 10.16 10.81 -0.15
C ALA A 596 9.67 12.26 -0.03
N LEU A 597 8.76 12.70 -0.90
CA LEU A 597 8.15 14.04 -0.86
C LEU A 597 6.74 14.03 -0.27
N GLY A 598 6.16 12.86 0.01
CA GLY A 598 4.78 12.72 0.49
C GLY A 598 4.62 11.95 1.80
N ALA A 599 5.71 11.69 2.53
CA ALA A 599 5.74 10.96 3.81
C ALA A 599 5.02 9.59 3.77
N ARG A 600 5.13 8.88 2.64
CA ARG A 600 4.34 7.67 2.36
C ARG A 600 5.19 6.52 1.81
N LEU A 601 4.75 5.33 2.15
CA LEU A 601 5.32 4.05 1.73
C LEU A 601 4.19 3.22 1.13
N LEU A 602 4.29 2.86 -0.15
CA LEU A 602 3.24 2.13 -0.85
C LEU A 602 3.69 0.74 -1.25
N ILE A 603 2.95 -0.26 -0.78
CA ILE A 603 3.20 -1.67 -1.05
C ILE A 603 2.12 -2.15 -2.02
N PRO A 604 2.45 -2.48 -3.28
CA PRO A 604 1.49 -3.03 -4.22
C PRO A 604 1.02 -4.41 -3.73
N LEU A 605 -0.29 -4.59 -3.66
CA LEU A 605 -0.90 -5.84 -3.22
C LEU A 605 -1.01 -6.86 -4.35
N SER A 606 -0.99 -6.39 -5.60
CA SER A 606 -1.02 -7.23 -6.81
C SER A 606 0.36 -7.24 -7.46
N ALA A 607 0.90 -8.43 -7.73
CA ALA A 607 2.14 -8.60 -8.50
C ALA A 607 1.80 -9.31 -9.82
N GLY A 608 2.22 -8.74 -10.95
CA GLY A 608 2.18 -9.43 -12.25
C GLY A 608 0.79 -9.60 -12.88
N GLY A 609 0.12 -8.50 -13.24
CA GLY A 609 -0.95 -8.56 -14.25
C GLY A 609 -2.33 -9.10 -13.82
N GLU A 610 -2.49 -9.61 -12.59
CA GLU A 610 -3.82 -9.90 -12.01
C GLU A 610 -4.58 -8.61 -11.70
N GLN A 611 -5.11 -7.95 -12.72
CA GLN A 611 -5.80 -6.67 -12.59
C GLN A 611 -7.29 -6.87 -12.35
N ASP A 612 -7.63 -7.14 -11.09
CA ASP A 612 -8.95 -6.75 -10.60
C ASP A 612 -8.84 -5.35 -9.98
N LEU A 613 -9.24 -4.33 -10.75
CA LEU A 613 -9.23 -2.93 -10.31
C LEU A 613 -10.36 -2.62 -9.31
N SER A 614 -11.15 -3.62 -8.88
CA SER A 614 -12.20 -3.45 -7.88
C SER A 614 -11.69 -3.67 -6.45
N LEU A 615 -12.04 -2.74 -5.56
CA LEU A 615 -11.82 -2.92 -4.11
C LEU A 615 -12.80 -3.94 -3.56
N LYS A 616 -12.34 -5.17 -3.36
CA LYS A 616 -13.12 -6.19 -2.66
C LYS A 616 -13.02 -6.00 -1.15
N ARG A 617 -14.12 -6.23 -0.43
CA ARG A 617 -14.14 -6.22 1.05
C ARG A 617 -13.12 -7.20 1.66
N LYS A 618 -12.81 -8.31 0.98
CA LYS A 618 -11.78 -9.27 1.41
C LYS A 618 -10.34 -8.71 1.39
N LEU A 619 -10.07 -7.70 0.57
CA LEU A 619 -8.78 -7.01 0.59
C LEU A 619 -8.70 -6.04 1.77
N CYS A 620 -9.83 -5.38 2.10
CA CYS A 620 -9.93 -4.54 3.28
C CYS A 620 -9.67 -5.35 4.57
N SER A 621 -10.21 -6.57 4.68
CA SER A 621 -9.99 -7.43 5.86
C SER A 621 -8.54 -7.88 6.01
N ILE A 622 -7.84 -8.21 4.93
CA ILE A 622 -6.40 -8.55 5.02
C ILE A 622 -5.54 -7.34 5.38
N VAL A 623 -5.77 -6.19 4.73
CA VAL A 623 -5.07 -4.95 5.06
C VAL A 623 -5.26 -4.60 6.52
N LEU A 624 -6.48 -4.75 7.03
CA LEU A 624 -6.80 -4.52 8.44
C LEU A 624 -6.06 -5.49 9.38
N ALA A 625 -5.88 -6.75 8.98
CA ALA A 625 -5.14 -7.74 9.76
C ALA A 625 -3.62 -7.45 9.77
N VAL A 626 -3.08 -6.83 8.73
CA VAL A 626 -1.65 -6.47 8.61
C VAL A 626 -1.34 -5.08 9.20
N ALA A 627 -2.32 -4.18 9.21
CA ALA A 627 -2.20 -2.81 9.73
C ALA A 627 -1.53 -2.68 11.12
N PRO A 628 -1.88 -3.47 12.16
CA PRO A 628 -1.25 -3.30 13.48
C PRO A 628 0.25 -3.57 13.45
N LEU A 629 0.69 -4.55 12.66
CA LEU A 629 2.11 -4.86 12.48
C LEU A 629 2.81 -3.72 11.72
N ALA A 630 2.18 -3.18 10.67
CA ALA A 630 2.73 -2.07 9.91
C ALA A 630 2.96 -0.83 10.79
N LEU A 631 1.93 -0.42 11.53
CA LEU A 631 1.98 0.73 12.44
C LEU A 631 3.03 0.54 13.54
N SER A 632 3.11 -0.65 14.13
CA SER A 632 4.07 -0.93 15.20
C SER A 632 5.52 -1.00 14.70
N LEU A 633 5.75 -1.45 13.47
CA LEU A 633 7.09 -1.48 12.87
C LEU A 633 7.64 -0.08 12.63
N VAL A 634 6.81 0.84 12.15
CA VAL A 634 7.20 2.24 11.88
C VAL A 634 7.08 3.15 13.11
N GLY A 635 6.45 2.68 14.19
CA GLY A 635 6.32 3.40 15.44
C GLY A 635 5.10 4.33 15.53
N GLY A 636 4.12 4.22 14.64
CA GLY A 636 2.91 5.06 14.62
C GLY A 636 2.34 5.29 13.22
N GLY A 637 1.52 6.32 13.06
CA GLY A 637 1.03 6.80 11.76
C GLY A 637 -0.33 6.23 11.34
N GLN A 638 -0.50 6.10 10.03
CA GLN A 638 -1.75 5.65 9.39
C GLN A 638 -1.48 4.59 8.34
N VAL A 639 -2.41 3.64 8.24
CA VAL A 639 -2.45 2.65 7.17
C VAL A 639 -3.70 2.91 6.33
N ALA A 640 -3.59 2.79 5.02
CA ALA A 640 -4.74 2.85 4.13
C ALA A 640 -4.69 1.82 3.01
N LEU A 641 -5.85 1.59 2.41
CA LEU A 641 -5.98 0.82 1.17
C LEU A 641 -6.40 1.78 0.05
N ALA A 642 -5.52 1.95 -0.94
CA ALA A 642 -5.73 2.88 -2.05
C ALA A 642 -5.83 2.12 -3.39
N LEU A 643 -6.74 2.53 -4.27
CA LEU A 643 -6.80 2.01 -5.65
C LEU A 643 -5.84 2.71 -6.59
N ASN A 644 -5.56 3.98 -6.29
CA ASN A 644 -4.69 4.83 -7.08
C ASN A 644 -3.90 5.77 -6.17
N LEU A 645 -2.91 6.46 -6.72
CA LEU A 645 -2.06 7.36 -5.94
C LEU A 645 -2.78 8.64 -5.51
N GLY A 646 -3.84 9.05 -6.21
CA GLY A 646 -4.70 10.14 -5.78
C GLY A 646 -5.40 9.83 -4.46
N ASP A 647 -5.94 8.62 -4.30
CA ASP A 647 -6.55 8.17 -3.03
C ASP A 647 -5.51 8.16 -1.90
N SER A 648 -4.25 7.82 -2.22
CA SER A 648 -3.17 7.81 -1.24
C SER A 648 -2.77 9.21 -0.76
N PHE A 649 -3.09 10.26 -1.52
CA PHE A 649 -2.66 11.64 -1.23
C PHE A 649 -3.19 12.20 0.09
N ASN A 650 -4.41 11.82 0.46
CA ASN A 650 -5.01 12.31 1.71
C ASN A 650 -4.70 11.40 2.90
N VAL A 651 -3.93 10.32 2.69
CA VAL A 651 -3.48 9.43 3.74
C VAL A 651 -2.30 10.08 4.46
N GLY A 652 -2.37 10.16 5.79
CA GLY A 652 -1.43 10.92 6.62
C GLY A 652 -1.99 12.25 7.14
N ALA A 653 -3.22 12.64 6.77
CA ALA A 653 -3.89 13.83 7.31
C ALA A 653 -5.08 13.52 8.25
N GLY A 654 -5.59 12.29 8.28
CA GLY A 654 -6.74 11.89 9.11
C GLY A 654 -6.38 11.65 10.58
N GLN A 655 -7.33 11.31 11.44
CA GLN A 655 -7.02 10.98 12.86
C GLN A 655 -7.01 9.48 13.17
N LEU A 656 -7.47 8.64 12.23
CA LEU A 656 -7.64 7.20 12.47
C LEU A 656 -6.41 6.41 11.99
N PRO A 657 -5.93 5.42 12.76
CA PRO A 657 -4.76 4.61 12.40
C PRO A 657 -4.99 3.77 11.13
N ALA A 658 -6.25 3.52 10.75
CA ALA A 658 -6.60 2.83 9.52
C ALA A 658 -7.68 3.61 8.75
N SER A 659 -7.39 3.98 7.49
CA SER A 659 -8.31 4.60 6.55
C SER A 659 -8.63 3.61 5.43
N LEU A 660 -9.84 3.04 5.47
CA LEU A 660 -10.27 2.02 4.51
C LEU A 660 -11.52 2.49 3.77
N PRO A 661 -11.67 2.12 2.48
CA PRO A 661 -12.89 2.39 1.71
C PRO A 661 -14.16 1.87 2.41
N HIS A 662 -14.03 0.77 3.15
CA HIS A 662 -15.08 0.22 4.01
C HIS A 662 -14.55 0.21 5.44
N GLN A 663 -14.89 1.22 6.23
CA GLN A 663 -14.39 1.32 7.60
C GLN A 663 -15.19 0.40 8.55
N PRO A 664 -14.53 -0.56 9.24
CA PRO A 664 -15.22 -1.47 10.14
C PRO A 664 -15.79 -0.77 11.37
N SER A 665 -16.99 -1.17 11.80
CA SER A 665 -17.67 -0.53 12.95
C SER A 665 -16.85 -0.64 14.25
N MET A 666 -16.09 -1.71 14.42
CA MET A 666 -15.24 -1.90 15.60
C MET A 666 -14.16 -0.83 15.74
N LEU A 667 -13.67 -0.23 14.65
CA LEU A 667 -12.71 0.88 14.73
C LEU A 667 -13.42 2.17 15.11
N THR A 668 -14.57 2.44 14.47
CA THR A 668 -15.36 3.64 14.76
C THR A 668 -15.87 3.65 16.19
N ASP A 669 -16.21 2.48 16.75
CA ASP A 669 -16.70 2.35 18.12
C ASP A 669 -15.62 2.68 19.17
N VAL A 670 -14.38 2.26 18.94
CA VAL A 670 -13.25 2.59 19.84
C VAL A 670 -12.84 4.06 19.67
N ALA A 671 -12.85 4.59 18.45
CA ALA A 671 -12.48 5.98 18.18
C ALA A 671 -13.55 7.01 18.53
N ARG A 672 -14.80 6.59 18.78
CA ARG A 672 -15.96 7.47 18.99
C ARG A 672 -15.68 8.54 20.06
N THR A 673 -15.22 8.13 21.24
CA THR A 673 -14.97 9.06 22.36
C THR A 673 -14.01 10.18 21.97
N PHE A 674 -12.93 9.87 21.25
CA PHE A 674 -11.98 10.89 20.79
C PHE A 674 -12.56 11.78 19.67
N ASN A 675 -13.26 11.17 18.70
CA ASN A 675 -13.89 11.93 17.62
C ASN A 675 -14.93 12.93 18.14
N ASP A 676 -15.70 12.56 19.17
CA ASP A 676 -16.70 13.43 19.79
C ASP A 676 -16.04 14.64 20.49
N ILE A 677 -14.89 14.44 21.14
CA ILE A 677 -14.08 15.52 21.74
C ILE A 677 -13.56 16.47 20.66
N VAL A 678 -12.94 15.93 19.60
CA VAL A 678 -12.40 16.74 18.50
C VAL A 678 -13.51 17.53 17.83
N PHE A 679 -14.65 16.89 17.57
CA PHE A 679 -15.81 17.54 16.97
C PHE A 679 -16.32 18.69 17.85
N ARG A 680 -16.44 18.46 19.17
CA ARG A 680 -16.84 19.48 20.13
C ARG A 680 -15.86 20.67 20.15
N ALA A 681 -14.57 20.42 20.32
CA ALA A 681 -13.55 21.47 20.35
C ALA A 681 -13.56 22.33 19.07
N ARG A 682 -13.63 21.69 17.89
CA ARG A 682 -13.74 22.39 16.60
C ARG A 682 -15.02 23.20 16.47
N SER A 683 -16.15 22.67 16.94
CA SER A 683 -17.42 23.41 16.95
C SER A 683 -17.38 24.66 17.84
N GLU A 684 -16.49 24.67 18.82
CA GLU A 684 -16.21 25.79 19.73
C GLU A 684 -15.10 26.72 19.21
N GLY A 685 -14.50 26.43 18.03
CA GLY A 685 -13.45 27.25 17.43
C GLY A 685 -12.10 27.20 18.15
N ARG A 686 -11.86 26.15 18.95
CA ARG A 686 -10.62 25.94 19.71
C ARG A 686 -10.02 24.58 19.41
N ASP A 687 -8.74 24.40 19.76
CA ASP A 687 -8.12 23.08 19.78
C ASP A 687 -8.49 22.31 21.07
N PRO A 688 -8.37 20.97 21.07
CA PRO A 688 -8.55 20.18 22.28
C PRO A 688 -7.55 20.59 23.37
N THR A 689 -8.00 20.60 24.62
CA THR A 689 -7.14 20.87 25.78
C THR A 689 -6.13 19.73 25.99
N PRO A 690 -5.04 19.94 26.76
CA PRO A 690 -4.10 18.85 27.09
C PRO A 690 -4.77 17.63 27.74
N GLU A 691 -5.82 17.83 28.55
CA GLU A 691 -6.58 16.72 29.15
C GLU A 691 -7.45 15.98 28.13
N GLU A 692 -8.09 16.70 27.22
CA GLU A 692 -8.83 16.12 26.08
C GLU A 692 -7.89 15.36 25.13
N TYR A 693 -6.67 15.85 24.90
CA TYR A 693 -5.63 15.15 24.13
C TYR A 693 -5.14 13.87 24.81
N ARG A 694 -5.18 13.74 26.15
CA ARG A 694 -4.83 12.48 26.83
C ARG A 694 -5.71 11.32 26.39
N VAL A 695 -6.96 11.60 26.00
CA VAL A 695 -7.87 10.57 25.46
C VAL A 695 -7.28 9.93 24.20
N TYR A 696 -6.57 10.69 23.36
CA TYR A 696 -5.86 10.13 22.20
C TYR A 696 -4.81 9.10 22.61
N GLY A 697 -4.04 9.39 23.66
CA GLY A 697 -3.03 8.50 24.24
C GLY A 697 -3.58 7.18 24.82
N LEU A 698 -4.90 7.10 25.07
CA LEU A 698 -5.60 5.87 25.47
C LEU A 698 -6.28 5.18 24.28
N VAL A 699 -6.94 5.95 23.42
CA VAL A 699 -7.71 5.44 22.27
C VAL A 699 -6.80 4.85 21.20
N TYR A 700 -5.66 5.45 20.90
CA TYR A 700 -4.76 4.95 19.86
C TYR A 700 -4.15 3.57 20.23
N PRO A 701 -3.60 3.36 21.44
CA PRO A 701 -3.21 2.02 21.87
C PRO A 701 -4.36 1.01 21.95
N ALA A 702 -5.57 1.44 22.33
CA ALA A 702 -6.76 0.59 22.34
C ALA A 702 -7.15 0.13 20.92
N LEU A 703 -7.05 1.01 19.92
CA LEU A 703 -7.25 0.68 18.51
C LEU A 703 -6.19 -0.34 18.03
N LEU A 704 -4.91 -0.11 18.33
CA LEU A 704 -3.86 -1.07 17.98
C LEU A 704 -4.06 -2.44 18.64
N ALA A 705 -4.41 -2.49 19.92
CA ALA A 705 -4.70 -3.74 20.63
C ALA A 705 -5.93 -4.45 20.04
N THR A 706 -6.94 -3.70 19.59
CA THR A 706 -8.12 -4.23 18.90
C THR A 706 -7.73 -4.86 17.55
N LEU A 707 -6.91 -4.16 16.77
CA LEU A 707 -6.37 -4.63 15.50
C LEU A 707 -5.49 -5.88 15.68
N TYR A 708 -4.65 -5.92 16.71
CA TYR A 708 -3.88 -7.12 17.05
C TYR A 708 -4.78 -8.29 17.45
N GLY A 709 -5.86 -8.02 18.17
CA GLY A 709 -6.90 -9.01 18.46
C GLY A 709 -7.49 -9.61 17.18
N PHE A 710 -7.85 -8.76 16.21
CA PHE A 710 -8.33 -9.19 14.90
C PHE A 710 -7.26 -9.98 14.12
N ALA A 711 -6.03 -9.48 14.05
CA ALA A 711 -4.91 -10.14 13.34
C ALA A 711 -4.62 -11.55 13.90
N LEU A 712 -4.60 -11.70 15.22
CA LEU A 712 -4.41 -13.00 15.88
C LEU A 712 -5.57 -13.96 15.62
N ARG A 713 -6.81 -13.46 15.54
CA ARG A 713 -7.97 -14.27 15.13
C ARG A 713 -7.86 -14.71 13.67
N VAL A 714 -7.39 -13.84 12.77
CA VAL A 714 -7.24 -14.20 11.34
C VAL A 714 -6.09 -15.18 11.15
N PHE A 715 -4.86 -14.78 11.47
CA PHE A 715 -3.67 -15.58 11.19
C PHE A 715 -3.53 -16.77 12.14
N GLY A 716 -3.87 -16.60 13.42
CA GLY A 716 -3.69 -17.64 14.44
C GLY A 716 -4.76 -18.74 14.42
N TRP A 717 -5.94 -18.49 13.84
CA TRP A 717 -7.01 -19.50 13.76
C TRP A 717 -7.14 -20.14 12.37
N TYR A 718 -6.63 -19.49 11.32
CA TYR A 718 -6.78 -19.96 9.95
C TYR A 718 -6.22 -21.37 9.73
N GLU A 719 -5.01 -21.68 10.22
CA GLU A 719 -4.37 -22.98 9.98
C GLU A 719 -5.18 -24.13 10.58
N GLY A 720 -5.57 -24.03 11.85
CA GLY A 720 -6.41 -25.04 12.50
C GLY A 720 -7.79 -25.19 11.85
N TRP A 721 -8.37 -24.09 11.36
CA TRP A 721 -9.64 -24.12 10.62
C TRP A 721 -9.50 -24.82 9.25
N LYS A 722 -8.41 -24.56 8.53
CA LYS A 722 -8.10 -25.18 7.22
C LYS A 722 -7.86 -26.69 7.35
N GLU A 723 -7.11 -27.11 8.36
CA GLU A 723 -6.82 -28.52 8.66
C GLU A 723 -8.08 -29.31 9.07
N GLY A 724 -9.03 -28.65 9.75
CA GLY A 724 -10.32 -29.21 10.16
C GLY A 724 -11.27 -29.63 9.03
N GLY A 725 -10.87 -29.48 7.76
CA GLY A 725 -11.55 -30.07 6.60
C GLY A 725 -12.78 -29.31 6.10
N ARG A 726 -13.04 -28.10 6.59
CA ARG A 726 -14.21 -27.28 6.20
C ARG A 726 -13.95 -26.31 5.04
N GLY A 727 -12.75 -26.24 4.48
CA GLY A 727 -12.42 -25.31 3.39
C GLY A 727 -11.12 -25.58 2.63
N ARG A 728 -11.00 -26.72 1.93
CA ARG A 728 -9.81 -27.04 1.10
C ARG A 728 -9.50 -26.01 0.00
N HIS A 729 -10.47 -25.16 -0.38
CA HIS A 729 -10.34 -24.14 -1.43
C HIS A 729 -10.50 -22.69 -0.93
N VAL A 730 -10.57 -22.46 0.39
CA VAL A 730 -10.85 -21.13 0.94
C VAL A 730 -9.54 -20.42 1.32
N THR A 731 -9.36 -19.20 0.81
CA THR A 731 -8.16 -18.40 1.02
C THR A 731 -8.17 -17.73 2.41
N VAL A 732 -7.01 -17.23 2.86
CA VAL A 732 -6.97 -16.41 4.10
C VAL A 732 -7.80 -15.15 3.94
N GLU A 733 -7.88 -14.57 2.73
CA GLU A 733 -8.69 -13.39 2.44
C GLU A 733 -10.18 -13.62 2.75
N ASP A 734 -10.70 -14.78 2.34
CA ASP A 734 -12.08 -15.17 2.58
C ASP A 734 -12.33 -15.41 4.07
N TYR A 735 -11.41 -16.10 4.75
CA TYR A 735 -11.49 -16.32 6.20
C TYR A 735 -11.47 -14.99 6.98
N ALA A 736 -10.58 -14.07 6.60
CA ALA A 736 -10.47 -12.75 7.22
C ALA A 736 -11.75 -11.93 7.08
N LEU A 737 -12.41 -11.97 5.91
CA LEU A 737 -13.69 -11.29 5.68
C LEU A 737 -14.79 -11.85 6.58
N GLU A 738 -14.88 -13.17 6.71
CA GLU A 738 -15.86 -13.81 7.59
C GLU A 738 -15.58 -13.51 9.07
N THR A 739 -14.32 -13.53 9.50
CA THR A 739 -13.91 -13.14 10.86
C THR A 739 -14.25 -11.68 11.15
N MET A 740 -14.01 -10.77 10.20
CA MET A 740 -14.34 -9.35 10.35
C MET A 740 -15.85 -9.17 10.49
N THR A 741 -16.65 -9.80 9.62
CA THR A 741 -18.12 -9.76 9.67
C THR A 741 -18.65 -10.32 11.00
N ASP A 742 -18.02 -11.38 11.52
CA ASP A 742 -18.34 -11.93 12.83
C ASP A 742 -18.06 -10.93 13.96
N MET A 743 -16.89 -10.28 13.97
CA MET A 743 -16.54 -9.29 14.98
C MET A 743 -17.47 -8.06 14.95
N GLU A 744 -17.79 -7.55 13.76
CA GLU A 744 -18.75 -6.43 13.58
C GLU A 744 -20.17 -6.78 14.05
N SER A 745 -20.53 -8.07 14.03
CA SER A 745 -21.83 -8.51 14.51
C SER A 745 -22.00 -8.34 16.03
N VAL A 746 -20.88 -8.35 16.78
CA VAL A 746 -20.84 -8.26 18.24
C VAL A 746 -20.82 -6.79 18.67
N PRO A 747 -21.88 -6.27 19.34
CA PRO A 747 -22.03 -4.84 19.63
C PRO A 747 -21.21 -4.39 20.87
N HIS A 748 -20.04 -4.99 21.09
CA HIS A 748 -19.11 -4.64 22.16
C HIS A 748 -17.69 -5.11 21.79
N VAL A 749 -16.81 -4.17 21.44
CA VAL A 749 -15.47 -4.45 20.87
C VAL A 749 -14.60 -5.33 21.77
N PRO A 750 -14.46 -5.07 23.10
CA PRO A 750 -13.69 -5.97 23.96
C PRO A 750 -14.20 -7.41 23.95
N LEU A 751 -15.52 -7.63 23.93
CA LEU A 751 -16.10 -8.97 23.84
C LEU A 751 -15.84 -9.58 22.47
N ALA A 752 -15.93 -8.80 21.39
CA ALA A 752 -15.62 -9.24 20.03
C ALA A 752 -14.17 -9.76 19.92
N ILE A 753 -13.22 -9.19 20.66
CA ILE A 753 -11.82 -9.67 20.65
C ILE A 753 -11.69 -11.04 21.34
N SER A 754 -12.36 -11.25 22.47
CA SER A 754 -12.13 -12.42 23.33
C SER A 754 -13.13 -13.57 23.15
N CYS A 755 -14.27 -13.33 22.50
CA CYS A 755 -15.29 -14.36 22.30
C CYS A 755 -14.81 -15.43 21.31
N PRO A 756 -15.23 -16.70 21.50
CA PRO A 756 -14.92 -17.75 20.54
C PRO A 756 -15.65 -17.50 19.19
N PRO A 757 -15.08 -18.01 18.07
CA PRO A 757 -15.70 -17.89 16.76
C PRO A 757 -16.98 -18.74 16.67
N PRO A 758 -17.91 -18.41 15.75
CA PRO A 758 -19.05 -19.25 15.44
C PRO A 758 -18.57 -20.59 14.84
N GLU A 759 -19.43 -21.62 14.87
CA GLU A 759 -19.06 -22.98 14.45
C GLU A 759 -18.45 -23.07 13.04
N ARG A 760 -18.93 -22.25 12.10
CA ARG A 760 -18.39 -22.19 10.73
C ARG A 760 -16.93 -21.72 10.66
N LEU A 761 -16.45 -20.94 11.62
CA LEU A 761 -15.08 -20.38 11.69
C LEU A 761 -14.21 -21.04 12.77
N LYS A 762 -14.69 -22.12 13.39
CA LYS A 762 -14.02 -22.74 14.53
C LYS A 762 -12.69 -23.40 14.11
N PRO A 763 -11.55 -23.06 14.74
CA PRO A 763 -10.23 -23.58 14.34
C PRO A 763 -9.89 -24.95 14.92
N ARG A 764 -10.79 -25.56 15.71
CA ARG A 764 -10.54 -26.87 16.31
C ARG A 764 -10.99 -27.95 15.33
N PRO A 765 -10.16 -28.98 15.06
CA PRO A 765 -10.62 -30.11 14.26
C PRO A 765 -11.80 -30.79 14.95
N GLU A 766 -12.89 -31.01 14.22
CA GLU A 766 -13.96 -31.88 14.70
C GLU A 766 -13.49 -33.33 14.61
N GLU A 767 -13.58 -34.07 15.72
CA GLU A 767 -13.37 -35.51 15.70
C GLU A 767 -14.35 -36.14 14.69
N ARG A 768 -13.79 -36.74 13.63
CA ARG A 768 -14.55 -37.44 12.60
C ARG A 768 -15.53 -38.41 13.27
N ARG A 769 -16.83 -38.15 13.13
CA ARG A 769 -17.89 -39.17 13.24
C ARG A 769 -17.64 -40.25 12.18
N LYS A 770 -16.77 -41.21 12.48
CA LYS A 770 -16.71 -42.51 11.79
C LYS A 770 -16.78 -43.62 12.84
N GLY A 771 -18.01 -44.02 13.16
CA GLY A 771 -18.36 -45.43 13.36
C GLY A 771 -17.85 -46.19 14.60
N LYS A 772 -17.43 -45.55 15.69
CA LYS A 772 -17.29 -46.25 16.99
C LYS A 772 -17.82 -45.37 18.14
N PRO A 773 -18.69 -45.89 19.04
CA PRO A 773 -19.10 -45.18 20.24
C PRO A 773 -17.95 -45.24 21.25
N GLY A 774 -17.01 -44.30 21.13
CA GLY A 774 -16.09 -43.90 22.20
C GLY A 774 -16.59 -42.62 22.89
N PRO A 775 -16.06 -42.25 24.07
CA PRO A 775 -16.53 -41.09 24.82
C PRO A 775 -16.42 -39.82 23.96
N LYS A 776 -17.52 -39.08 23.81
CA LYS A 776 -17.73 -37.93 22.92
C LYS A 776 -16.84 -36.69 23.18
N GLU A 777 -15.74 -36.79 23.92
CA GLU A 777 -15.15 -35.63 24.63
C GLU A 777 -13.65 -35.40 24.42
N ARG A 778 -12.99 -35.94 23.38
CA ARG A 778 -11.53 -35.75 23.23
C ARG A 778 -11.10 -34.60 22.30
N GLY A 779 -12.01 -34.03 21.49
CA GLY A 779 -11.76 -32.78 20.74
C GLY A 779 -12.01 -31.47 21.51
N GLU A 780 -12.66 -31.52 22.69
CA GLU A 780 -13.13 -30.33 23.42
C GLU A 780 -12.12 -29.77 24.45
N GLY A 781 -11.02 -30.48 24.74
CA GLY A 781 -10.10 -30.15 25.83
C GLY A 781 -9.06 -29.04 25.55
N THR A 782 -8.76 -28.72 24.28
CA THR A 782 -7.66 -27.79 23.93
C THR A 782 -8.14 -26.34 23.78
N PRO A 783 -7.49 -25.35 24.44
CA PRO A 783 -7.82 -23.91 24.32
C PRO A 783 -7.81 -23.45 22.86
N LEU A 784 -8.54 -22.36 22.53
CA LEU A 784 -8.30 -21.72 21.22
C LEU A 784 -6.85 -21.22 21.13
N PRO A 785 -6.23 -21.24 19.94
CA PRO A 785 -4.94 -20.60 19.74
C PRO A 785 -5.01 -19.15 20.22
N TYR A 786 -4.00 -18.73 20.99
CA TYR A 786 -3.87 -17.38 21.55
C TYR A 786 -5.02 -16.92 22.46
N SER A 787 -5.88 -17.81 22.98
CA SER A 787 -7.05 -17.43 23.80
C SER A 787 -6.71 -16.55 25.00
N SER A 788 -5.63 -16.85 25.71
CA SER A 788 -5.18 -16.06 26.85
C SER A 788 -4.67 -14.68 26.41
N VAL A 789 -4.02 -14.58 25.25
CA VAL A 789 -3.52 -13.31 24.69
C VAL A 789 -4.69 -12.44 24.25
N LEU A 790 -5.68 -13.02 23.56
CA LEU A 790 -6.91 -12.33 23.19
C LEU A 790 -7.71 -11.86 24.41
N SER A 791 -7.77 -12.69 25.46
CA SER A 791 -8.41 -12.30 26.73
C SER A 791 -7.67 -11.13 27.40
N TYR A 792 -6.34 -11.12 27.35
CA TYR A 792 -5.51 -10.01 27.84
C TYR A 792 -5.76 -8.73 27.04
N LEU A 793 -5.64 -8.77 25.69
CA LEU A 793 -5.87 -7.60 24.83
C LEU A 793 -7.28 -7.03 25.02
N SER A 794 -8.29 -7.89 25.09
CA SER A 794 -9.68 -7.50 25.38
C SER A 794 -9.79 -6.71 26.70
N ARG A 795 -9.09 -7.14 27.76
CA ARG A 795 -9.09 -6.45 29.05
C ARG A 795 -8.38 -5.09 28.97
N GLU A 796 -7.24 -5.02 28.29
CA GLU A 796 -6.50 -3.75 28.14
C GLU A 796 -7.31 -2.73 27.31
N VAL A 797 -7.94 -3.16 26.22
CA VAL A 797 -8.85 -2.32 25.41
C VAL A 797 -10.01 -1.81 26.27
N GLU A 798 -10.65 -2.68 27.04
CA GLU A 798 -11.75 -2.30 27.92
C GLU A 798 -11.29 -1.30 29.01
N SER A 799 -10.10 -1.50 29.59
CA SER A 799 -9.53 -0.61 30.59
C SER A 799 -9.26 0.79 30.02
N MET A 800 -8.60 0.88 28.87
CA MET A 800 -8.27 2.16 28.22
C MET A 800 -9.51 2.92 27.77
N ILE A 801 -10.52 2.24 27.24
CA ILE A 801 -11.80 2.87 26.87
C ILE A 801 -12.56 3.34 28.10
N SER A 802 -12.56 2.56 29.19
CA SER A 802 -13.20 2.94 30.45
C SER A 802 -12.53 4.18 31.07
N GLU A 803 -11.20 4.23 31.06
CA GLU A 803 -10.43 5.40 31.53
C GLU A 803 -10.67 6.63 30.63
N ALA A 804 -10.70 6.45 29.30
CA ALA A 804 -11.03 7.51 28.36
C ALA A 804 -12.43 8.09 28.61
N LYS A 805 -13.42 7.26 28.94
CA LYS A 805 -14.77 7.73 29.30
C LYS A 805 -14.81 8.35 30.68
N GLU A 806 -14.09 7.82 31.65
CA GLU A 806 -13.99 8.42 33.00
C GLU A 806 -13.47 9.86 32.92
N LEU A 807 -12.50 10.13 32.05
CA LEU A 807 -11.99 11.49 31.80
C LEU A 807 -13.00 12.46 31.17
N VAL A 808 -13.97 11.95 30.39
CA VAL A 808 -14.90 12.78 29.60
C VAL A 808 -16.28 12.89 30.27
N GLU A 809 -16.76 11.78 30.82
CA GLU A 809 -18.11 11.59 31.35
C GLU A 809 -18.12 11.49 32.89
N GLY A 810 -16.96 11.32 33.54
CA GLY A 810 -16.85 11.18 35.00
C GLY A 810 -17.26 9.80 35.54
N GLU A 811 -17.65 8.86 34.67
CA GLU A 811 -18.14 7.53 35.05
C GLU A 811 -17.17 6.42 34.67
N LYS A 812 -16.73 5.65 35.67
CA LYS A 812 -15.93 4.44 35.46
C LYS A 812 -16.82 3.24 35.12
N GLN A 813 -16.60 2.63 33.95
CA GLN A 813 -17.37 1.46 33.54
C GLN A 813 -16.79 0.15 34.14
N PRO A 814 -17.62 -0.76 34.68
CA PRO A 814 -17.19 -2.07 35.14
C PRO A 814 -16.69 -2.93 33.97
N SER A 815 -15.63 -3.70 34.21
CA SER A 815 -15.01 -4.56 33.18
C SER A 815 -15.76 -5.88 33.01
N LEU A 816 -16.41 -6.05 31.87
CA LEU A 816 -17.04 -7.29 31.41
C LEU A 816 -16.03 -8.44 31.41
N ASN A 817 -14.84 -8.23 30.84
CA ASN A 817 -13.83 -9.29 30.73
C ASN A 817 -13.42 -9.81 32.12
N ARG A 818 -13.17 -8.90 33.07
CA ARG A 818 -12.81 -9.25 34.46
C ARG A 818 -13.93 -10.00 35.16
N LEU A 819 -15.18 -9.56 35.00
CA LEU A 819 -16.35 -10.21 35.60
C LEU A 819 -16.54 -11.62 35.05
N LEU A 820 -16.45 -11.81 33.72
CA LEU A 820 -16.54 -13.12 33.10
C LEU A 820 -15.41 -14.06 33.51
N TYR A 821 -14.18 -13.54 33.63
CA TYR A 821 -13.05 -14.32 34.13
C TYR A 821 -13.24 -14.72 35.60
N THR A 822 -13.68 -13.79 36.45
CA THR A 822 -13.97 -14.06 37.86
C THR A 822 -15.03 -15.14 38.01
N TYR A 823 -16.12 -15.04 37.24
CA TYR A 823 -17.16 -16.06 37.17
C TYR A 823 -16.59 -17.43 36.77
N ALA A 824 -15.86 -17.47 35.65
CA ALA A 824 -15.29 -18.68 35.10
C ALA A 824 -14.29 -19.36 36.06
N ALA A 825 -13.33 -18.60 36.61
CA ALA A 825 -12.32 -19.09 37.53
C ALA A 825 -12.94 -19.61 38.83
N SER A 826 -13.84 -18.84 39.44
CA SER A 826 -14.55 -19.26 40.65
C SER A 826 -15.43 -20.50 40.42
N LEU A 827 -16.09 -20.60 39.27
CA LEU A 827 -16.87 -21.79 38.93
C LEU A 827 -15.97 -23.01 38.72
N LYS A 828 -14.80 -22.84 38.10
CA LYS A 828 -13.80 -23.89 37.84
C LYS A 828 -13.14 -24.41 39.12
N GLU A 829 -12.91 -23.52 40.08
CA GLU A 829 -12.40 -23.87 41.42
C GLU A 829 -13.39 -24.76 42.17
N LEU A 830 -14.69 -24.47 42.06
CA LEU A 830 -15.74 -25.28 42.69
C LEU A 830 -15.99 -26.59 41.95
N ARG A 831 -15.96 -26.59 40.61
CA ARG A 831 -16.20 -27.78 39.80
C ARG A 831 -15.44 -27.72 38.47
N LYS A 832 -14.68 -28.77 38.16
CA LYS A 832 -13.73 -28.78 37.03
C LYS A 832 -14.32 -29.29 35.71
N ASP A 833 -15.41 -30.05 35.76
CA ASP A 833 -15.94 -30.93 34.69
C ASP A 833 -17.34 -30.52 34.18
N LEU A 834 -17.69 -29.24 34.26
CA LEU A 834 -18.95 -28.72 33.72
C LEU A 834 -18.96 -28.65 32.19
N SER A 835 -20.08 -29.08 31.60
CA SER A 835 -20.39 -28.92 30.17
C SER A 835 -20.75 -27.47 29.82
N ARG A 836 -20.70 -27.10 28.54
CA ARG A 836 -21.08 -25.76 28.04
C ARG A 836 -22.42 -25.27 28.59
N HIS A 837 -23.44 -26.12 28.50
CA HIS A 837 -24.77 -25.79 29.02
C HIS A 837 -24.76 -25.51 30.52
N LYS A 838 -24.04 -26.30 31.31
CA LYS A 838 -23.98 -26.13 32.78
C LYS A 838 -23.24 -24.86 33.20
N VAL A 839 -22.27 -24.41 32.41
CA VAL A 839 -21.58 -23.12 32.63
C VAL A 839 -22.44 -21.93 32.18
N GLN A 840 -23.17 -22.06 31.07
CA GLN A 840 -23.94 -20.94 30.53
C GLN A 840 -25.30 -20.74 31.21
N ASN A 841 -25.95 -21.82 31.64
CA ASN A 841 -27.33 -21.78 32.12
C ASN A 841 -27.55 -20.85 33.34
N PRO A 842 -26.66 -20.80 34.37
CA PRO A 842 -26.83 -19.87 35.47
C PRO A 842 -26.91 -18.40 35.02
N LEU A 843 -25.96 -17.97 34.16
CA LEU A 843 -25.94 -16.62 33.60
C LEU A 843 -27.15 -16.37 32.69
N ARG A 844 -27.48 -17.32 31.81
CA ARG A 844 -28.60 -17.20 30.87
C ARG A 844 -29.94 -17.01 31.59
N ARG A 845 -30.21 -17.83 32.61
CA ARG A 845 -31.45 -17.74 33.39
C ARG A 845 -31.55 -16.42 34.13
N SER A 846 -30.46 -16.00 34.78
CA SER A 846 -30.40 -14.70 35.47
C SER A 846 -30.66 -13.53 34.52
N ILE A 847 -29.98 -13.49 33.37
CA ILE A 847 -30.17 -12.43 32.37
C ILE A 847 -31.59 -12.42 31.83
N ASN A 848 -32.19 -13.58 31.55
CA ASN A 848 -33.57 -13.65 31.07
C ASN A 848 -34.56 -13.13 32.13
N VAL A 849 -34.42 -13.56 33.39
CA VAL A 849 -35.24 -13.04 34.50
C VAL A 849 -35.10 -11.52 34.60
N PHE A 850 -33.88 -11.00 34.54
CA PHE A 850 -33.67 -9.56 34.57
C PHE A 850 -34.40 -8.84 33.41
N LEU A 851 -34.20 -9.29 32.17
CA LEU A 851 -34.78 -8.63 30.99
C LEU A 851 -36.31 -8.76 30.92
N ASP A 852 -36.87 -9.90 31.35
CA ASP A 852 -38.31 -10.16 31.33
C ASP A 852 -39.05 -9.31 32.38
N PHE A 853 -38.45 -9.14 33.57
CA PHE A 853 -39.10 -8.45 34.69
C PHE A 853 -38.72 -6.97 34.82
N LYS A 854 -37.60 -6.49 34.24
CA LYS A 854 -37.14 -5.09 34.32
C LYS A 854 -38.25 -4.07 34.03
N ARG A 855 -39.08 -4.32 33.02
CA ARG A 855 -40.17 -3.40 32.63
C ARG A 855 -41.37 -3.45 33.57
N ALA A 856 -41.58 -4.57 34.26
CA ALA A 856 -42.76 -4.81 35.07
C ALA A 856 -42.59 -4.33 36.52
N ILE A 857 -41.40 -4.51 37.10
CA ILE A 857 -41.15 -4.24 38.53
C ILE A 857 -40.01 -3.25 38.78
N GLY A 858 -39.40 -2.68 37.72
CA GLY A 858 -38.27 -1.76 37.85
C GLY A 858 -36.90 -2.45 37.89
N THR A 859 -35.85 -1.67 37.64
CA THR A 859 -34.48 -2.19 37.41
C THR A 859 -33.87 -2.85 38.64
N GLU A 860 -33.96 -2.24 39.82
CA GLU A 860 -33.33 -2.76 41.05
C GLU A 860 -34.00 -4.03 41.58
N ASP A 861 -35.34 -4.10 41.54
CA ASP A 861 -36.09 -5.27 41.99
C ASP A 861 -35.90 -6.45 41.02
N ALA A 862 -35.90 -6.20 39.71
CA ALA A 862 -35.59 -7.22 38.70
C ALA A 862 -34.14 -7.71 38.83
N LYS A 863 -33.20 -6.84 39.17
CA LYS A 863 -31.80 -7.20 39.42
C LYS A 863 -31.69 -8.11 40.64
N SER A 864 -32.37 -7.80 41.74
CA SER A 864 -32.39 -8.64 42.95
C SER A 864 -32.92 -10.05 42.66
N LEU A 865 -34.07 -10.16 41.98
CA LEU A 865 -34.62 -11.46 41.56
C LEU A 865 -33.67 -12.25 40.66
N ALA A 866 -33.01 -11.58 39.72
CA ALA A 866 -32.08 -12.21 38.80
C ALA A 866 -30.83 -12.75 39.52
N ILE A 867 -30.35 -12.05 40.56
CA ILE A 867 -29.22 -12.48 41.39
C ILE A 867 -29.59 -13.72 42.21
N ASP A 868 -30.78 -13.75 42.81
CA ASP A 868 -31.24 -14.92 43.58
C ASP A 868 -31.37 -16.17 42.70
N GLU A 869 -31.97 -16.01 41.51
CA GLU A 869 -32.05 -17.11 40.54
C GLU A 869 -30.65 -17.55 40.07
N PHE A 870 -29.71 -16.62 39.87
CA PHE A 870 -28.32 -16.95 39.53
C PHE A 870 -27.67 -17.82 40.61
N LEU A 871 -27.70 -17.39 41.87
CA LEU A 871 -27.06 -18.10 42.98
C LEU A 871 -27.68 -19.49 43.19
N LYS A 872 -29.00 -19.61 43.04
CA LYS A 872 -29.72 -20.89 43.06
C LYS A 872 -29.25 -21.83 41.94
N GLN A 873 -29.12 -21.33 40.72
CA GLN A 873 -28.63 -22.12 39.59
C GLN A 873 -27.16 -22.54 39.76
N VAL A 874 -26.30 -21.65 40.27
CA VAL A 874 -24.90 -22.00 40.57
C VAL A 874 -24.82 -23.10 41.63
N ARG A 875 -25.56 -22.98 42.74
CA ARG A 875 -25.66 -24.03 43.78
C ARG A 875 -26.09 -25.38 43.19
N GLY A 876 -27.11 -25.37 42.32
CA GLY A 876 -27.59 -26.58 41.66
C GLY A 876 -26.56 -27.24 40.71
N VAL A 877 -25.73 -26.43 40.04
CA VAL A 877 -24.71 -26.94 39.10
C VAL A 877 -23.44 -27.41 39.81
N THR A 878 -22.99 -26.70 40.84
CA THR A 878 -21.78 -27.06 41.58
C THR A 878 -22.04 -28.14 42.62
N GLY A 879 -23.25 -28.19 43.21
CA GLY A 879 -23.58 -29.05 44.35
C GLY A 879 -22.95 -28.58 45.66
N VAL A 880 -22.43 -27.35 45.71
CA VAL A 880 -21.71 -26.79 46.86
C VAL A 880 -22.54 -25.70 47.54
N ASN A 881 -22.56 -25.69 48.88
CA ASN A 881 -23.11 -24.56 49.63
C ASN A 881 -22.17 -23.35 49.50
N LEU A 882 -22.61 -22.33 48.77
CA LEU A 882 -21.80 -21.15 48.44
C LEU A 882 -21.51 -20.23 49.63
N GLU A 883 -22.27 -20.35 50.73
CA GLU A 883 -22.05 -19.59 51.96
C GLU A 883 -20.92 -20.20 52.82
N ASP A 884 -20.82 -21.54 52.82
CA ASP A 884 -19.81 -22.27 53.59
C ASP A 884 -18.47 -22.34 52.85
N ALA A 885 -18.52 -22.42 51.51
CA ALA A 885 -17.32 -22.43 50.68
C ALA A 885 -16.68 -21.04 50.67
N LYS A 886 -15.42 -20.94 51.14
CA LYS A 886 -14.65 -19.69 51.18
C LYS A 886 -13.49 -19.72 50.19
N LYS A 887 -13.15 -18.55 49.64
CA LYS A 887 -11.97 -18.30 48.83
C LYS A 887 -11.08 -17.30 49.57
N VAL A 888 -9.79 -17.61 49.65
CA VAL A 888 -8.79 -16.66 50.16
C VAL A 888 -8.47 -15.67 49.04
N ILE A 889 -8.76 -14.39 49.28
CA ILE A 889 -8.43 -13.28 48.38
C ILE A 889 -7.36 -12.43 49.06
N THR A 890 -6.38 -11.98 48.29
CA THR A 890 -5.35 -11.06 48.76
C THR A 890 -5.78 -9.64 48.40
N GLU A 891 -6.04 -8.80 49.40
CA GLU A 891 -6.33 -7.37 49.23
C GLU A 891 -5.06 -6.57 49.57
N LYS A 892 -4.68 -5.62 48.70
CA LYS A 892 -3.66 -4.61 49.02
C LYS A 892 -4.34 -3.43 49.69
N ILE A 893 -3.99 -3.20 50.96
CA ILE A 893 -4.41 -2.01 51.71
C ILE A 893 -3.12 -1.22 52.01
N GLY A 894 -2.88 -0.16 51.24
CA GLY A 894 -1.58 0.51 51.23
C GLY A 894 -0.46 -0.41 50.73
N ASP A 895 0.67 -0.44 51.44
CA ASP A 895 1.84 -1.29 51.10
C ASP A 895 1.77 -2.72 51.70
N LYS A 896 0.69 -3.10 52.37
CA LYS A 896 0.52 -4.43 52.98
C LYS A 896 -0.50 -5.28 52.23
N GLU A 897 -0.14 -6.55 52.01
CA GLU A 897 -1.03 -7.57 51.47
C GLU A 897 -1.72 -8.32 52.62
N GLU A 898 -3.03 -8.14 52.78
CA GLU A 898 -3.85 -8.90 53.72
C GLU A 898 -4.60 -10.02 53.01
N LYS A 899 -4.56 -11.23 53.58
CA LYS A 899 -5.31 -12.38 53.09
C LYS A 899 -6.65 -12.46 53.81
N LYS A 900 -7.74 -12.30 53.06
CA LYS A 900 -9.12 -12.31 53.57
C LYS A 900 -9.87 -13.50 52.99
N GLU A 901 -10.53 -14.27 53.85
CA GLU A 901 -11.46 -15.30 53.40
C GLU A 901 -12.83 -14.70 53.08
N VAL A 902 -13.29 -14.89 51.84
CA VAL A 902 -14.57 -14.37 51.36
C VAL A 902 -15.42 -15.55 50.87
N PRO A 903 -16.70 -15.67 51.29
CA PRO A 903 -17.60 -16.69 50.77
C PRO A 903 -17.75 -16.61 49.25
N TYR A 904 -17.85 -17.75 48.56
CA TYR A 904 -18.12 -17.76 47.12
C TYR A 904 -19.45 -17.09 46.78
N SER A 905 -20.46 -17.12 47.66
CA SER A 905 -21.72 -16.40 47.51
C SER A 905 -21.51 -14.89 47.31
N ALA A 906 -20.62 -14.26 48.09
CA ALA A 906 -20.31 -12.84 47.99
C ALA A 906 -19.54 -12.51 46.70
N ILE A 907 -18.63 -13.39 46.26
CA ILE A 907 -17.89 -13.24 45.00
C ILE A 907 -18.86 -13.31 43.81
N PHE A 908 -19.71 -14.34 43.79
CA PHE A 908 -20.70 -14.53 42.75
C PHE A 908 -21.71 -13.40 42.72
N PHE A 909 -22.22 -12.94 43.88
CA PHE A 909 -23.12 -11.80 44.00
C PHE A 909 -22.54 -10.54 43.35
N ARG A 910 -21.31 -10.15 43.74
CA ARG A 910 -20.62 -8.98 43.14
C ARG A 910 -20.44 -9.15 41.63
N THR A 911 -20.08 -10.37 41.21
CA THR A 911 -19.84 -10.67 39.79
C THR A 911 -21.12 -10.56 38.96
N ILE A 912 -22.23 -11.17 39.38
CA ILE A 912 -23.49 -11.11 38.64
C ILE A 912 -24.10 -9.71 38.68
N SER A 913 -24.01 -9.00 39.80
CA SER A 913 -24.50 -7.62 39.92
C SER A 913 -23.85 -6.71 38.88
N GLY A 914 -22.52 -6.75 38.77
CA GLY A 914 -21.80 -5.98 37.76
C GLY A 914 -22.10 -6.42 36.31
N LEU A 915 -22.34 -7.72 36.08
CA LEU A 915 -22.75 -8.21 34.75
C LEU A 915 -24.14 -7.69 34.37
N LEU A 916 -25.09 -7.67 35.31
CA LEU A 916 -26.44 -7.16 35.07
C LEU A 916 -26.42 -5.65 34.81
N ASP A 917 -25.52 -4.87 35.41
CA ASP A 917 -25.35 -3.44 35.09
C ASP A 917 -24.87 -3.21 33.64
N ILE A 918 -24.00 -4.09 33.14
CA ILE A 918 -23.54 -4.05 31.74
C ILE A 918 -24.67 -4.44 30.80
N VAL A 919 -25.41 -5.52 31.13
CA VAL A 919 -26.58 -5.95 30.36
C VAL A 919 -27.68 -4.90 30.37
N ASN A 920 -27.87 -4.18 31.48
CA ASN A 920 -28.85 -3.11 31.61
C ASN A 920 -28.57 -1.99 30.60
N ARG A 921 -27.34 -1.46 30.61
CA ARG A 921 -26.90 -0.43 29.65
C ARG A 921 -26.98 -0.91 28.20
N ALA A 922 -26.60 -2.16 27.94
CA ALA A 922 -26.75 -2.77 26.62
C ALA A 922 -28.23 -2.86 26.19
N SER A 923 -29.15 -3.18 27.10
CA SER A 923 -30.59 -3.25 26.81
C SER A 923 -31.24 -1.90 26.51
N GLU A 924 -30.64 -0.81 27.02
CA GLU A 924 -31.12 0.56 26.81
C GLU A 924 -30.62 1.15 25.48
N THR A 925 -29.47 0.68 25.01
CA THR A 925 -28.77 1.23 23.83
C THR A 925 -28.90 0.36 22.58
N LEU A 926 -29.11 -0.95 22.71
CA LEU A 926 -29.12 -1.90 21.59
C LEU A 926 -30.53 -2.35 21.19
N PRO A 927 -30.80 -2.54 19.89
CA PRO A 927 -32.04 -3.17 19.45
C PRO A 927 -32.10 -4.65 19.90
N PRO A 928 -33.30 -5.24 20.05
CA PRO A 928 -33.46 -6.60 20.59
C PRO A 928 -32.65 -7.68 19.86
N SER A 929 -32.48 -7.56 18.55
CA SER A 929 -31.68 -8.48 17.74
C SER A 929 -30.19 -8.43 18.10
N LYS A 930 -29.63 -7.24 18.32
CA LYS A 930 -28.22 -7.03 18.72
C LYS A 930 -28.01 -7.37 20.19
N LEU A 931 -28.98 -7.10 21.06
CA LEU A 931 -28.94 -7.50 22.47
C LEU A 931 -28.87 -9.03 22.61
N ARG A 932 -29.66 -9.76 21.81
CA ARG A 932 -29.59 -11.22 21.78
C ARG A 932 -28.19 -11.72 21.38
N VAL A 933 -27.61 -11.16 20.32
CA VAL A 933 -26.24 -11.50 19.89
C VAL A 933 -25.22 -11.21 20.99
N PHE A 934 -25.34 -10.05 21.65
CA PHE A 934 -24.48 -9.69 22.78
C PHE A 934 -24.53 -10.73 23.90
N VAL A 935 -25.73 -11.11 24.34
CA VAL A 935 -25.93 -12.10 25.42
C VAL A 935 -25.36 -13.47 25.02
N GLU A 936 -25.63 -13.95 23.81
CA GLU A 936 -25.07 -15.24 23.35
C GLU A 936 -23.54 -15.24 23.36
N ARG A 937 -22.92 -14.15 22.88
CA ARG A 937 -21.45 -14.03 22.85
C ARG A 937 -20.84 -13.89 24.25
N LEU A 938 -21.54 -13.23 25.16
CA LEU A 938 -21.15 -13.14 26.57
C LEU A 938 -21.11 -14.54 27.19
N LEU A 939 -22.15 -15.34 26.98
CA LEU A 939 -22.24 -16.72 27.47
C LEU A 939 -21.16 -17.63 26.85
N ASP A 940 -20.87 -17.45 25.57
CA ASP A 940 -19.82 -18.20 24.88
C ASP A 940 -18.43 -17.83 25.38
N SER A 941 -18.17 -16.54 25.65
CA SER A 941 -16.93 -16.06 26.26
C SER A 941 -16.77 -16.59 27.69
N ALA A 942 -17.84 -16.63 28.49
CA ALA A 942 -17.82 -17.21 29.83
C ALA A 942 -17.37 -18.69 29.82
N TYR A 943 -17.91 -19.49 28.89
CA TYR A 943 -17.54 -20.88 28.75
C TYR A 943 -16.09 -21.07 28.27
N GLU A 944 -15.64 -20.28 27.29
CA GLU A 944 -14.26 -20.36 26.81
C GLU A 944 -13.25 -20.01 27.92
N LYS A 945 -13.55 -19.01 28.76
CA LYS A 945 -12.73 -18.66 29.94
C LYS A 945 -12.71 -19.75 31.01
N TYR A 946 -13.86 -20.39 31.26
CA TYR A 946 -13.95 -21.54 32.18
C TYR A 946 -13.11 -22.74 31.68
N ARG A 947 -12.98 -22.85 30.37
CA ARG A 947 -12.19 -23.90 29.74
C ARG A 947 -10.69 -23.61 29.78
N SER A 948 -10.29 -22.36 29.51
CA SER A 948 -8.88 -21.94 29.45
C SER A 948 -8.21 -21.81 30.82
N THR A 949 -8.98 -21.57 31.89
CA THR A 949 -8.47 -21.41 33.27
C THR A 949 -7.73 -22.65 33.82
N ALA A 950 -7.82 -23.81 33.17
CA ALA A 950 -7.02 -25.00 33.53
C ALA A 950 -5.54 -24.91 33.13
N PHE A 951 -5.19 -24.06 32.15
CA PHE A 951 -3.82 -23.91 31.63
C PHE A 951 -3.04 -22.76 32.29
N GLU A 952 -3.70 -21.91 33.06
CA GLU A 952 -3.09 -20.76 33.76
C GLU A 952 -2.57 -21.11 35.17
N LYS A 953 -2.66 -22.39 35.59
CA LYS A 953 -2.03 -22.89 36.84
C LYS A 953 -0.54 -23.20 36.72
N GLY A 954 0.09 -22.86 35.59
CA GLY A 954 1.53 -22.55 35.53
C GLY A 954 1.85 -21.09 35.89
N GLY A 955 0.86 -20.39 36.48
CA GLY A 955 0.83 -19.03 37.00
C GLY A 955 1.43 -18.85 38.39
#